data_AF-A0A9P1GAP5-F1
#
_entry.id   AF-A0A9P1GAP5-F1
#
_cell.length_a   1.000
_cell.length_b   1.000
_cell.length_c   1.000
_cell.angle_alpha   90.00
_cell.angle_beta   90.00
_cell.angle_gamma   90.00
#
_symmetry.space_group_name_H-M   'P 1'
#
loop_
_entity.id
_entity.type
_entity.pdbx_description
1 polymer ?
#
loop_
_entity_poly.entity_id
_entity_poly.type
_entity_poly.pdbx_seq_one_letter_code
_entity_poly.pdbx_strand_id
1 'polypeptide(L)'
;MVAHMSRKRDRSGGQRQRLRRMLQEEQLNCQSVLCTWLLSMFAWGHFSVQRVQKISALAMKDLKSAETSETIWNDLETLSKLGTEGLYANKMHTELMGKCKGLSNLPEPYPVDIQYAPPLGMQKQDVFLPHEVFSAIYHKYPQTWQKTMVPSQAHLERFWTVTDGHPTLVNSPLKECPSYKTKTVPILLHGDGVPIVGIGKGWSKIATVFSWASMLTSSGTKESMKFIWGAFDKLCKKDGEGTDGTFSTFFKVLVWSLQSLYSGKWPHRDHNGHLFPSSSWRGKLAGQDLAAGFTGYLFSVIGDMDYFSSILQLPHFSWAKGPCALCKCTLGGVTTWTDFRKTAAWLGTRWSKADWFNFEARSMNPLFNELPGQSCHTVSLDLMHCKYLGHDMYFFGSVLTLLCQYLLPGSEEQNLKRCWDFLKRFYKEHSIPSPYRYLTKISMFIRKKKFPKLRGKASEAHAVLEIAILSRHINPRTTWCFRGEDMMQKKFVYQRAFGAIPTRLPETFVISRAQAMDVLCDRDEHKFYNGCPWQRKEDHSAGFHERSRFQWGSSDLTYQVLVFLDRLFMAGLKLYGEDHRDVFENPEDFFVRMLRHEGYRVEDQKIWLVDESSGWWEEKKPCGLNLKEAFDLLHDVKLKDIMQQWVEPNAPSLQWQ
;
A
#
# COMPACT_ATOMS: atom_id res chain seq x y z
N MET A 1 34.67 44.11 -40.15
CA MET A 1 34.55 43.02 -39.16
C MET A 1 34.40 43.63 -37.78
N VAL A 2 33.30 43.41 -37.07
CA VAL A 2 33.19 43.61 -35.61
C VAL A 2 32.30 42.49 -35.06
N ALA A 3 32.82 41.67 -34.15
CA ALA A 3 32.09 40.52 -33.60
C ALA A 3 31.52 40.85 -32.21
N HIS A 4 30.22 40.64 -32.01
CA HIS A 4 29.55 40.97 -30.76
C HIS A 4 29.70 39.81 -29.75
N MET A 5 30.76 39.86 -28.92
CA MET A 5 31.05 38.81 -27.95
C MET A 5 30.07 38.80 -26.77
N SER A 6 29.12 37.86 -26.80
CA SER A 6 28.21 37.61 -25.68
C SER A 6 28.99 37.20 -24.42
N ARG A 7 28.84 37.96 -23.33
CA ARG A 7 29.38 37.58 -22.01
C ARG A 7 28.69 36.29 -21.54
N LYS A 8 29.46 35.20 -21.44
CA LYS A 8 28.99 33.96 -20.78
C LYS A 8 28.48 34.31 -19.38
N ARG A 9 27.21 33.98 -19.10
CA ARG A 9 26.69 33.99 -17.72
C ARG A 9 27.53 33.04 -16.89
N ASP A 10 28.15 33.58 -15.85
CA ASP A 10 28.98 32.79 -14.95
C ASP A 10 28.10 31.76 -14.21
N ARG A 11 28.60 30.53 -14.05
CA ARG A 11 27.79 29.45 -13.47
C ARG A 11 27.77 29.62 -11.96
N SER A 12 26.67 30.17 -11.44
CA SER A 12 26.43 30.27 -9.99
C SER A 12 26.72 28.91 -9.33
N GLY A 13 27.66 28.89 -8.38
CA GLY A 13 28.19 27.66 -7.81
C GLY A 13 27.11 26.75 -7.23
N GLY A 14 27.43 25.45 -7.15
CA GLY A 14 26.53 24.47 -6.54
C GLY A 14 26.17 24.86 -5.09
N GLN A 15 25.08 24.32 -4.55
CA GLN A 15 24.59 24.71 -3.21
C GLN A 15 25.68 24.61 -2.12
N ARG A 16 26.55 23.60 -2.19
CA ARG A 16 27.75 23.45 -1.32
C ARG A 16 28.80 24.55 -1.48
N GLN A 17 28.98 25.10 -2.68
CA GLN A 17 29.92 26.22 -2.93
C GLN A 17 29.34 27.56 -2.45
N ARG A 18 28.02 27.77 -2.60
CA ARG A 18 27.33 28.94 -2.02
C ARG A 18 27.35 28.90 -0.49
N LEU A 19 27.03 27.76 0.11
CA LEU A 19 27.14 27.57 1.57
C LEU A 19 28.58 27.74 2.08
N ARG A 20 29.61 27.35 1.30
CA ARG A 20 31.01 27.63 1.67
C ARG A 20 31.33 29.12 1.72
N ARG A 21 30.77 29.93 0.82
CA ARG A 21 30.93 31.40 0.87
C ARG A 21 30.19 32.00 2.07
N MET A 22 28.93 31.62 2.28
CA MET A 22 28.18 32.07 3.47
C MET A 22 28.90 31.71 4.78
N LEU A 23 29.49 30.51 4.90
CA LEU A 23 30.31 30.11 6.05
C LEU A 23 31.70 30.79 6.14
N GLN A 24 32.10 31.56 5.12
CA GLN A 24 33.27 32.45 5.15
C GLN A 24 32.88 33.92 5.36
N GLU A 25 31.61 34.27 5.16
CA GLU A 25 31.07 35.64 5.14
C GLU A 25 30.23 35.95 6.40
N GLU A 26 29.60 34.93 7.02
CA GLU A 26 28.85 35.04 8.28
C GLU A 26 29.51 34.22 9.40
N GLN A 27 30.18 34.89 10.35
CA GLN A 27 30.46 34.30 11.66
C GLN A 27 29.15 34.19 12.45
N LEU A 28 28.57 32.98 12.51
CA LEU A 28 27.44 32.68 13.39
C LEU A 28 27.83 32.99 14.84
N ASN A 29 27.27 34.08 15.40
CA ASN A 29 27.65 34.64 16.70
C ASN A 29 27.05 33.84 17.88
N CYS A 30 27.30 32.53 17.89
CA CYS A 30 26.81 31.56 18.87
C CYS A 30 27.94 31.19 19.84
N GLN A 31 27.83 31.63 21.10
CA GLN A 31 28.81 31.34 22.16
C GLN A 31 28.93 29.83 22.49
N SER A 32 27.90 29.04 22.22
CA SER A 32 27.92 27.58 22.44
C SER A 32 28.51 26.84 21.24
N VAL A 33 29.65 26.18 21.43
CA VAL A 33 30.32 25.32 20.42
C VAL A 33 29.37 24.23 19.89
N LEU A 34 28.57 23.61 20.77
CA LEU A 34 27.56 22.61 20.38
C LEU A 34 26.48 23.22 19.49
N CYS A 35 26.03 24.44 19.76
CA CYS A 35 25.05 25.13 18.91
C CYS A 35 25.62 25.36 17.50
N THR A 36 26.83 25.93 17.40
CA THR A 36 27.53 26.19 16.14
C THR A 36 27.75 24.91 15.31
N TRP A 37 28.10 23.79 15.98
CA TRP A 37 28.22 22.49 15.32
C TRP A 37 26.87 21.94 14.86
N LEU A 38 25.81 22.00 15.67
CA LEU A 38 24.47 21.54 15.30
C LEU A 38 23.87 22.32 14.13
N LEU A 39 24.02 23.65 14.13
CA LEU A 39 23.63 24.52 13.01
C LEU A 39 24.42 24.17 11.74
N SER A 40 25.73 23.91 11.87
CA SER A 40 26.56 23.43 10.76
C SER A 40 26.08 22.07 10.22
N MET A 41 25.79 21.10 11.08
CA MET A 41 25.29 19.78 10.67
C MET A 41 23.92 19.85 9.98
N PHE A 42 23.07 20.82 10.35
CA PHE A 42 21.83 21.12 9.64
C PHE A 42 22.08 21.79 8.27
N ALA A 43 22.94 22.81 8.21
CA ALA A 43 23.28 23.52 6.97
C ALA A 43 23.92 22.61 5.91
N TRP A 44 24.75 21.65 6.33
CA TRP A 44 25.31 20.61 5.46
C TRP A 44 24.32 19.48 5.10
N GLY A 45 23.13 19.45 5.71
CA GLY A 45 22.08 18.46 5.47
C GLY A 45 22.31 17.10 6.13
N HIS A 46 23.24 17.00 7.09
CA HIS A 46 23.49 15.78 7.84
C HIS A 46 22.42 15.53 8.91
N PHE A 47 21.97 16.60 9.58
CA PHE A 47 20.91 16.56 10.60
C PHE A 47 19.63 17.25 10.09
N SER A 48 18.47 16.79 10.55
CA SER A 48 17.21 17.53 10.38
C SER A 48 16.98 18.48 11.55
N VAL A 49 16.11 19.48 11.39
CA VAL A 49 15.76 20.44 12.45
C VAL A 49 15.21 19.74 13.70
N GLN A 50 14.48 18.63 13.55
CA GLN A 50 14.01 17.82 14.69
C GLN A 50 15.15 17.13 15.44
N ARG A 51 16.22 16.73 14.74
CA ARG A 51 17.42 16.15 15.38
C ARG A 51 18.22 17.22 16.12
N VAL A 52 18.38 18.41 15.53
CA VAL A 52 18.99 19.56 16.21
C VAL A 52 18.21 19.90 17.48
N GLN A 53 16.90 20.14 17.36
CA GLN A 53 16.03 20.44 18.50
C GLN A 53 16.11 19.35 19.58
N LYS A 54 16.09 18.06 19.20
CA LYS A 54 16.14 16.97 20.17
C LYS A 54 17.48 16.86 20.90
N ILE A 55 18.61 17.10 20.22
CA ILE A 55 19.93 17.12 20.87
C ILE A 55 20.04 18.33 21.80
N SER A 56 19.67 19.52 21.35
CA SER A 56 19.67 20.72 22.20
C SER A 56 18.75 20.58 23.41
N ALA A 57 17.57 19.98 23.26
CA ALA A 57 16.63 19.76 24.34
C ALA A 57 17.10 18.69 25.36
N LEU A 58 17.92 17.72 24.94
CA LEU A 58 18.58 16.79 25.85
C LEU A 58 19.72 17.51 26.59
N ALA A 59 20.64 18.18 25.87
CA ALA A 59 21.73 18.93 26.48
C ALA A 59 21.24 19.99 27.50
N MET A 60 20.14 20.69 27.21
CA MET A 60 19.52 21.64 28.15
C MET A 60 18.83 20.98 29.35
N LYS A 61 18.43 19.70 29.25
CA LYS A 61 17.94 18.92 30.40
C LYS A 61 19.12 18.46 31.25
N ASP A 62 20.16 17.97 30.61
CA ASP A 62 21.34 17.42 31.26
C ASP A 62 22.10 18.53 32.01
N LEU A 63 22.31 19.71 31.39
CA LEU A 63 22.87 20.90 32.04
C LEU A 63 22.09 21.36 33.28
N LYS A 64 20.75 21.28 33.27
CA LYS A 64 19.91 21.60 34.44
C LYS A 64 19.93 20.52 35.53
N SER A 65 20.23 19.28 35.16
CA SER A 65 20.30 18.15 36.10
C SER A 65 21.71 18.02 36.70
N ALA A 66 22.72 18.46 35.96
CA ALA A 66 24.14 18.50 36.29
C ALA A 66 24.49 19.37 37.52
N GLU A 67 23.63 20.33 37.88
CA GLU A 67 23.70 21.07 39.15
C GLU A 67 23.45 20.18 40.38
N THR A 68 22.90 18.98 40.19
CA THR A 68 22.43 18.08 41.26
C THR A 68 22.93 16.63 41.15
N SER A 69 23.71 16.27 40.12
CA SER A 69 24.07 14.88 39.84
C SER A 69 25.37 14.73 39.04
N GLU A 70 26.47 14.42 39.73
CA GLU A 70 27.80 14.21 39.13
C GLU A 70 27.84 13.07 38.10
N THR A 71 26.98 12.06 38.25
CA THR A 71 26.88 10.92 37.31
C THR A 71 26.60 11.35 35.87
N ILE A 72 25.85 12.43 35.67
CA ILE A 72 25.51 12.95 34.33
C ILE A 72 26.75 13.51 33.64
N TRP A 73 27.63 14.18 34.39
CA TRP A 73 28.94 14.61 33.88
C TRP A 73 29.79 13.40 33.52
N ASN A 74 29.90 12.40 34.40
CA ASN A 74 30.73 11.21 34.18
C ASN A 74 30.28 10.36 32.97
N ASP A 75 28.98 10.28 32.70
CA ASP A 75 28.42 9.61 31.53
C ASP A 75 28.72 10.38 30.23
N LEU A 76 28.53 11.71 30.21
CA LEU A 76 28.83 12.53 29.03
C LEU A 76 30.34 12.64 28.76
N GLU A 77 31.15 12.73 29.81
CA GLU A 77 32.62 12.77 29.72
C GLU A 77 33.20 11.41 29.29
N THR A 78 32.58 10.30 29.68
CA THR A 78 32.86 8.98 29.08
C THR A 78 32.65 9.03 27.57
N LEU A 79 31.51 9.56 27.11
CA LEU A 79 31.12 9.53 25.70
C LEU A 79 31.94 10.50 24.84
N SER A 80 32.41 11.63 25.39
CA SER A 80 33.36 12.50 24.69
C SER A 80 34.74 11.86 24.57
N LYS A 81 35.20 11.12 25.59
CA LYS A 81 36.51 10.43 25.60
C LYS A 81 36.61 9.20 24.68
N LEU A 82 35.54 8.79 23.99
CA LEU A 82 35.56 7.64 23.07
C LEU A 82 36.59 7.80 21.94
N GLY A 83 37.40 6.77 21.71
CA GLY A 83 38.55 6.79 20.80
C GLY A 83 39.63 7.79 21.21
N THR A 84 39.70 8.12 22.51
CA THR A 84 40.45 9.25 23.08
C THR A 84 40.12 10.55 22.36
N GLU A 85 38.92 11.06 22.62
CA GLU A 85 38.39 12.32 22.04
C GLU A 85 38.31 12.29 20.50
N GLY A 86 37.99 11.11 19.94
CA GLY A 86 37.79 10.89 18.51
C GLY A 86 39.06 10.75 17.67
N LEU A 87 40.26 10.86 18.28
CA LEU A 87 41.54 10.68 17.57
C LEU A 87 41.65 9.29 16.92
N TYR A 88 41.14 8.26 17.60
CA TYR A 88 41.15 6.87 17.14
C TYR A 88 39.73 6.41 16.75
N ALA A 89 39.23 6.93 15.62
CA ALA A 89 37.90 6.63 15.10
C ALA A 89 37.58 5.12 14.93
N ASN A 90 38.60 4.27 14.73
CA ASN A 90 38.47 2.82 14.65
C ASN A 90 38.29 2.12 16.02
N LYS A 91 38.54 2.83 17.15
CA LYS A 91 38.36 2.31 18.51
C LYS A 91 37.02 2.70 19.13
N MET A 92 36.46 3.86 18.74
CA MET A 92 35.21 4.40 19.29
C MET A 92 34.05 3.40 19.35
N HIS A 93 33.88 2.55 18.32
CA HIS A 93 32.83 1.52 18.30
C HIS A 93 33.02 0.47 19.41
N THR A 94 34.24 -0.05 19.57
CA THR A 94 34.55 -1.09 20.57
C THR A 94 34.39 -0.56 21.99
N GLU A 95 34.81 0.68 22.23
CA GLU A 95 34.66 1.35 23.53
C GLU A 95 33.19 1.68 23.85
N LEU A 96 32.43 2.17 22.86
CA LEU A 96 31.00 2.40 22.99
C LEU A 96 30.24 1.10 23.30
N MET A 97 30.55 0.01 22.58
CA MET A 97 29.99 -1.32 22.87
C MET A 97 30.40 -1.83 24.26
N GLY A 98 31.61 -1.49 24.72
CA GLY A 98 32.06 -1.73 26.10
C GLY A 98 31.20 -1.02 27.14
N LYS A 99 30.73 0.20 26.86
CA LYS A 99 29.78 0.94 27.72
C LYS A 99 28.31 0.51 27.53
N CYS A 100 27.94 -0.06 26.38
CA CYS A 100 26.62 -0.68 26.18
C CYS A 100 26.49 -2.06 26.87
N LYS A 101 27.61 -2.71 27.20
CA LYS A 101 27.62 -4.01 27.89
C LYS A 101 26.99 -3.87 29.28
N GLY A 102 25.91 -4.62 29.52
CA GLY A 102 25.12 -4.56 30.76
C GLY A 102 23.92 -3.59 30.73
N LEU A 103 23.81 -2.70 29.72
CA LEU A 103 22.58 -1.91 29.52
C LEU A 103 21.43 -2.75 28.95
N SER A 104 21.75 -3.89 28.32
CA SER A 104 20.78 -4.84 27.79
C SER A 104 20.70 -6.08 28.67
N ASN A 105 19.46 -6.46 28.99
CA ASN A 105 19.08 -7.67 29.70
C ASN A 105 18.61 -8.79 28.74
N LEU A 106 18.53 -8.51 27.43
CA LEU A 106 18.24 -9.50 26.39
C LEU A 106 19.30 -10.63 26.38
N PRO A 107 18.99 -11.82 25.84
CA PRO A 107 19.98 -12.87 25.70
C PRO A 107 21.12 -12.43 24.76
N GLU A 108 22.32 -12.94 25.02
CA GLU A 108 23.39 -12.95 24.03
C GLU A 108 22.91 -13.75 22.79
N PRO A 109 23.29 -13.36 21.56
CA PRO A 109 22.91 -14.09 20.36
C PRO A 109 23.28 -15.57 20.42
N TYR A 110 22.51 -16.40 19.70
CA TYR A 110 22.83 -17.79 19.52
C TYR A 110 23.80 -17.96 18.34
N PRO A 111 25.03 -18.47 18.58
CA PRO A 111 25.98 -18.68 17.51
C PRO A 111 25.62 -19.92 16.69
N VAL A 112 25.66 -19.77 15.36
CA VAL A 112 25.39 -20.81 14.36
C VAL A 112 26.52 -20.78 13.34
N ASP A 113 27.08 -21.94 13.00
CA ASP A 113 28.00 -22.03 11.86
C ASP A 113 27.18 -22.20 10.57
N ILE A 114 27.23 -21.20 9.69
CA ILE A 114 26.43 -21.10 8.47
C ILE A 114 27.35 -21.14 7.24
N GLN A 115 27.03 -21.98 6.27
CA GLN A 115 27.80 -22.12 5.04
C GLN A 115 27.46 -20.99 4.05
N TYR A 116 28.45 -20.21 3.64
CA TYR A 116 28.39 -19.19 2.59
C TYR A 116 29.08 -19.67 1.30
N ALA A 117 28.90 -18.90 0.22
CA ALA A 117 29.56 -19.15 -1.06
C ALA A 117 31.09 -18.93 -0.98
N PRO A 118 31.90 -19.62 -1.80
CA PRO A 118 33.33 -19.34 -1.91
C PRO A 118 33.60 -17.87 -2.31
N PRO A 119 34.69 -17.24 -1.81
CA PRO A 119 35.73 -17.81 -0.97
C PRO A 119 35.38 -17.83 0.54
N LEU A 120 34.20 -17.36 0.95
CA LEU A 120 33.89 -17.09 2.36
C LEU A 120 33.69 -18.37 3.19
N GLY A 121 33.18 -19.45 2.59
CA GLY A 121 33.12 -20.77 3.22
C GLY A 121 32.16 -20.83 4.43
N MET A 122 32.48 -21.68 5.40
CA MET A 122 31.74 -21.75 6.67
C MET A 122 32.05 -20.51 7.51
N GLN A 123 31.03 -19.83 8.03
CA GLN A 123 31.19 -18.66 8.90
C GLN A 123 30.29 -18.77 10.13
N LYS A 124 30.85 -18.41 11.28
CA LYS A 124 30.09 -18.26 12.50
C LYS A 124 29.20 -17.02 12.40
N GLN A 125 27.94 -17.15 12.74
CA GLN A 125 26.90 -16.12 12.64
C GLN A 125 26.06 -16.07 13.90
N ASP A 126 25.64 -14.87 14.28
CA ASP A 126 24.91 -14.61 15.51
C ASP A 126 23.42 -14.38 15.21
N VAL A 127 22.56 -15.23 15.78
CA VAL A 127 21.10 -15.23 15.54
C VAL A 127 20.35 -14.92 16.83
N PHE A 128 19.51 -13.89 16.83
CA PHE A 128 18.58 -13.63 17.94
C PHE A 128 17.37 -14.56 17.85
N LEU A 129 17.31 -15.56 18.73
CA LEU A 129 16.27 -16.57 18.76
C LEU A 129 14.93 -16.00 19.26
N PRO A 130 13.83 -16.07 18.47
CA PRO A 130 12.51 -15.62 18.92
C PRO A 130 12.06 -16.09 20.31
N HIS A 131 12.23 -17.37 20.67
CA HIS A 131 11.79 -17.86 21.99
C HIS A 131 12.57 -17.24 23.17
N GLU A 132 13.88 -17.02 23.01
CA GLU A 132 14.73 -16.44 24.06
C GLU A 132 14.48 -14.93 24.21
N VAL A 133 14.29 -14.22 23.10
CA VAL A 133 13.91 -12.80 23.11
C VAL A 133 12.51 -12.61 23.69
N PHE A 134 11.55 -13.50 23.38
CA PHE A 134 10.21 -13.52 23.96
C PHE A 134 10.25 -13.69 25.49
N SER A 135 10.98 -14.72 25.95
CA SER A 135 11.21 -15.01 27.38
C SER A 135 11.89 -13.83 28.11
N ALA A 136 12.98 -13.27 27.57
CA ALA A 136 13.68 -12.16 28.20
C ALA A 136 12.85 -10.87 28.26
N ILE A 137 12.02 -10.58 27.24
CA ILE A 137 11.10 -9.43 27.28
C ILE A 137 10.01 -9.63 28.34
N TYR A 138 9.48 -10.84 28.49
CA TYR A 138 8.51 -11.16 29.54
C TYR A 138 9.11 -10.97 30.95
N HIS A 139 10.21 -11.67 31.26
CA HIS A 139 10.75 -11.71 32.63
C HIS A 139 11.51 -10.45 33.05
N LYS A 140 12.14 -9.74 32.10
CA LYS A 140 13.07 -8.63 32.42
C LYS A 140 12.63 -7.26 31.93
N TYR A 141 11.57 -7.17 31.12
CA TYR A 141 11.08 -5.91 30.55
C TYR A 141 9.54 -5.81 30.55
N PRO A 142 8.87 -5.87 31.72
CA PRO A 142 7.40 -5.92 31.79
C PRO A 142 6.69 -4.75 31.09
N GLN A 143 7.27 -3.54 31.12
CA GLN A 143 6.75 -2.39 30.37
C GLN A 143 6.85 -2.58 28.85
N THR A 144 7.95 -3.16 28.34
CA THR A 144 8.14 -3.48 26.92
C THR A 144 7.29 -4.66 26.48
N TRP A 145 7.06 -5.63 27.37
CA TRP A 145 6.09 -6.71 27.16
C TRP A 145 4.68 -6.15 26.98
N GLN A 146 4.20 -5.31 27.91
CA GLN A 146 2.90 -4.67 27.77
C GLN A 146 2.84 -3.85 26.46
N LYS A 147 3.82 -2.97 26.24
CA LYS A 147 3.84 -2.06 25.10
C LYS A 147 3.99 -2.73 23.71
N THR A 148 4.66 -3.90 23.62
CA THR A 148 5.05 -4.50 22.32
C THR A 148 4.74 -5.99 22.13
N MET A 149 4.16 -6.64 23.14
CA MET A 149 3.81 -8.08 23.12
C MET A 149 2.33 -8.32 23.43
N VAL A 150 1.85 -7.90 24.61
CA VAL A 150 0.46 -8.07 25.05
C VAL A 150 0.00 -6.84 25.85
N PRO A 151 -0.65 -5.83 25.21
CA PRO A 151 -1.08 -4.61 25.90
C PRO A 151 -2.14 -4.83 26.99
N SER A 152 -3.04 -5.78 26.78
CA SER A 152 -3.99 -6.26 27.77
C SER A 152 -4.51 -7.64 27.40
N GLN A 153 -5.02 -8.36 28.40
CA GLN A 153 -5.64 -9.67 28.24
C GLN A 153 -6.82 -9.63 27.25
N ALA A 154 -7.70 -8.63 27.39
CA ALA A 154 -8.83 -8.42 26.50
C ALA A 154 -8.42 -8.12 25.05
N HIS A 155 -7.24 -7.52 24.79
CA HIS A 155 -6.78 -7.30 23.41
C HIS A 155 -6.35 -8.62 22.74
N LEU A 156 -5.69 -9.51 23.48
CA LEU A 156 -5.31 -10.85 23.04
C LEU A 156 -6.56 -11.71 22.74
N GLU A 157 -7.53 -11.74 23.64
CA GLU A 157 -8.78 -12.49 23.47
C GLU A 157 -9.64 -11.92 22.32
N ARG A 158 -9.68 -10.59 22.17
CA ARG A 158 -10.36 -9.93 21.05
C ARG A 158 -9.73 -10.29 19.71
N PHE A 159 -8.40 -10.35 19.60
CA PHE A 159 -7.73 -10.77 18.37
C PHE A 159 -8.20 -12.18 17.95
N TRP A 160 -8.13 -13.16 18.85
CA TRP A 160 -8.51 -14.53 18.54
C TRP A 160 -10.01 -14.71 18.30
N THR A 161 -10.85 -13.87 18.88
CA THR A 161 -12.30 -13.86 18.63
C THR A 161 -12.62 -13.28 17.25
N VAL A 162 -11.99 -12.17 16.86
CA VAL A 162 -12.19 -11.53 15.54
C VAL A 162 -11.57 -12.37 14.40
N THR A 163 -10.50 -13.12 14.67
CA THR A 163 -9.79 -13.94 13.66
C THR A 163 -10.24 -15.40 13.60
N ASP A 164 -11.23 -15.84 14.39
CA ASP A 164 -11.53 -17.27 14.56
C ASP A 164 -11.90 -18.02 13.25
N GLY A 165 -12.53 -17.30 12.31
CA GLY A 165 -12.87 -17.77 10.96
C GLY A 165 -11.78 -17.53 9.89
N HIS A 166 -10.57 -17.12 10.27
CA HIS A 166 -9.47 -16.95 9.30
C HIS A 166 -9.02 -18.32 8.74
N PRO A 167 -8.71 -18.44 7.43
CA PRO A 167 -8.33 -19.73 6.83
C PRO A 167 -7.14 -20.43 7.51
N THR A 168 -6.20 -19.70 8.10
CA THR A 168 -5.08 -20.27 8.89
C THR A 168 -5.56 -21.02 10.15
N LEU A 169 -6.74 -20.70 10.69
CA LEU A 169 -7.31 -21.33 11.89
C LEU A 169 -8.30 -22.47 11.59
N VAL A 170 -8.72 -22.64 10.33
CA VAL A 170 -9.46 -23.84 9.90
C VAL A 170 -8.58 -25.07 10.11
N ASN A 171 -9.06 -26.04 10.87
CA ASN A 171 -8.34 -27.26 11.27
C ASN A 171 -6.89 -26.97 11.71
N SER A 172 -6.70 -25.94 12.56
CA SER A 172 -5.38 -25.62 13.13
C SER A 172 -5.23 -26.28 14.51
N PRO A 173 -4.09 -26.96 14.79
CA PRO A 173 -3.82 -27.54 16.11
C PRO A 173 -3.73 -26.48 17.22
N LEU A 174 -3.65 -25.19 16.86
CA LEU A 174 -3.80 -24.10 17.83
C LEU A 174 -5.14 -24.19 18.60
N LYS A 175 -6.23 -24.62 17.95
CA LYS A 175 -7.55 -24.73 18.61
C LYS A 175 -7.66 -25.91 19.57
N GLU A 176 -6.69 -26.83 19.58
CA GLU A 176 -6.63 -27.95 20.53
C GLU A 176 -6.12 -27.50 21.91
N CYS A 177 -5.40 -26.37 21.98
CA CYS A 177 -4.92 -25.77 23.23
C CYS A 177 -6.03 -24.91 23.88
N PRO A 178 -6.65 -25.30 25.02
CA PRO A 178 -7.82 -24.59 25.54
C PRO A 178 -7.54 -23.13 25.91
N SER A 179 -6.30 -22.82 26.28
CA SER A 179 -5.83 -21.48 26.61
C SER A 179 -5.33 -20.65 25.42
N TYR A 180 -5.47 -21.09 24.15
CA TYR A 180 -4.90 -20.34 23.01
C TYR A 180 -5.39 -18.88 22.97
N LYS A 181 -6.69 -18.67 23.20
CA LYS A 181 -7.31 -17.33 23.23
C LYS A 181 -6.76 -16.41 24.33
N THR A 182 -6.25 -16.99 25.41
CA THR A 182 -5.86 -16.28 26.64
C THR A 182 -4.35 -16.24 26.88
N LYS A 183 -3.57 -17.09 26.20
CA LYS A 183 -2.12 -17.26 26.42
C LYS A 183 -1.24 -17.33 25.17
N THR A 184 -1.78 -17.55 23.97
CA THR A 184 -0.94 -17.62 22.76
C THR A 184 -0.88 -16.27 22.05
N VAL A 185 0.28 -15.62 22.06
CA VAL A 185 0.50 -14.35 21.37
C VAL A 185 0.53 -14.58 19.85
N PRO A 186 -0.31 -13.93 19.04
CA PRO A 186 -0.20 -13.97 17.59
C PRO A 186 1.04 -13.17 17.17
N ILE A 187 1.97 -13.81 16.48
CA ILE A 187 3.19 -13.17 15.97
C ILE A 187 3.21 -13.11 14.45
N LEU A 188 3.86 -12.06 13.94
CA LEU A 188 4.26 -11.96 12.53
C LEU A 188 5.76 -12.22 12.39
N LEU A 189 6.14 -12.86 11.29
CA LEU A 189 7.50 -12.85 10.75
C LEU A 189 7.56 -11.87 9.57
N HIS A 190 8.68 -11.16 9.42
CA HIS A 190 8.94 -10.21 8.35
C HIS A 190 10.27 -10.55 7.67
N GLY A 191 10.27 -10.58 6.33
CA GLY A 191 11.48 -10.53 5.52
C GLY A 191 11.43 -9.42 4.47
N ASP A 192 12.55 -8.75 4.24
CA ASP A 192 12.70 -7.68 3.24
C ASP A 192 14.13 -7.67 2.65
N GLY A 193 14.23 -7.28 1.38
CA GLY A 193 15.49 -7.14 0.63
C GLY A 193 16.05 -5.72 0.72
N VAL A 194 16.79 -5.42 1.80
CA VAL A 194 17.24 -4.05 2.07
C VAL A 194 18.46 -3.66 1.21
N PRO A 195 18.39 -2.55 0.44
CA PRO A 195 19.54 -2.06 -0.34
C PRO A 195 20.61 -1.44 0.58
N ILE A 196 21.66 -2.20 0.87
CA ILE A 196 22.77 -1.83 1.77
C ILE A 196 23.86 -1.00 1.10
N VAL A 197 24.11 -1.19 -0.20
CA VAL A 197 25.14 -0.44 -0.96
C VAL A 197 24.54 0.00 -2.28
N GLY A 198 24.82 1.23 -2.72
CA GLY A 198 24.28 1.76 -3.98
C GLY A 198 22.78 2.02 -3.94
N ILE A 199 22.28 2.57 -2.82
CA ILE A 199 20.85 2.87 -2.59
C ILE A 199 20.26 3.63 -3.78
N GLY A 200 19.16 3.10 -4.33
CA GLY A 200 18.48 3.68 -5.50
C GLY A 200 19.25 3.57 -6.82
N LYS A 201 20.21 2.64 -6.94
CA LYS A 201 20.94 2.33 -8.18
C LYS A 201 20.66 0.89 -8.62
N GLY A 202 20.56 0.64 -9.93
CA GLY A 202 20.38 -0.72 -10.48
C GLY A 202 21.58 -1.67 -10.33
N TRP A 203 22.63 -1.27 -9.62
CA TRP A 203 23.77 -2.11 -9.22
C TRP A 203 23.79 -2.41 -7.72
N SER A 204 22.72 -2.03 -6.99
CA SER A 204 22.67 -2.12 -5.53
C SER A 204 23.01 -3.52 -5.03
N LYS A 205 23.74 -3.57 -3.91
CA LYS A 205 23.89 -4.78 -3.11
C LYS A 205 22.72 -4.81 -2.12
N ILE A 206 22.09 -5.96 -2.00
CA ILE A 206 20.95 -6.19 -1.14
C ILE A 206 21.40 -7.12 -0.01
N ALA A 207 20.79 -6.96 1.17
CA ALA A 207 20.83 -7.93 2.24
C ALA A 207 19.40 -8.25 2.68
N THR A 208 19.04 -9.52 2.61
CA THR A 208 17.79 -10.05 3.19
C THR A 208 17.87 -9.94 4.71
N VAL A 209 16.89 -9.25 5.33
CA VAL A 209 16.80 -9.10 6.79
C VAL A 209 15.53 -9.75 7.34
N PHE A 210 15.66 -10.45 8.46
CA PHE A 210 14.55 -11.12 9.14
C PHE A 210 14.26 -10.47 10.50
N SER A 211 12.99 -10.27 10.79
CA SER A 211 12.52 -9.74 12.07
C SER A 211 11.12 -10.25 12.40
N TRP A 212 10.68 -10.11 13.65
CA TRP A 212 9.36 -10.54 14.09
C TRP A 212 8.72 -9.53 15.05
N ALA A 213 7.40 -9.62 15.25
CA ALA A 213 6.67 -8.81 16.24
C ALA A 213 5.41 -9.53 16.71
N SER A 214 4.85 -9.09 17.84
CA SER A 214 3.45 -9.40 18.18
C SER A 214 2.51 -8.59 17.30
N MET A 215 1.46 -9.23 16.79
CA MET A 215 0.38 -8.57 16.05
C MET A 215 -0.54 -7.74 16.96
N LEU A 216 -0.40 -7.85 18.29
CA LEU A 216 -1.14 -7.06 19.28
C LEU A 216 -0.48 -5.72 19.62
N THR A 217 0.69 -5.42 19.05
CA THR A 217 1.45 -4.22 19.42
C THR A 217 0.69 -2.92 19.10
N SER A 218 0.65 -2.00 20.07
CA SER A 218 0.15 -0.64 19.88
C SER A 218 1.27 0.37 19.52
N SER A 219 2.46 -0.14 19.18
CA SER A 219 3.68 0.67 19.06
C SER A 219 4.20 0.74 17.63
N GLY A 220 4.86 1.86 17.29
CA GLY A 220 5.44 2.07 15.96
C GLY A 220 6.49 1.01 15.61
N THR A 221 6.68 0.75 14.31
CA THR A 221 7.52 -0.34 13.76
C THR A 221 8.91 -0.43 14.41
N LYS A 222 9.56 0.72 14.69
CA LYS A 222 10.89 0.78 15.31
C LYS A 222 10.94 0.18 16.74
N GLU A 223 9.84 0.26 17.49
CA GLU A 223 9.75 -0.27 18.86
C GLU A 223 9.20 -1.70 18.89
N SER A 224 8.37 -2.05 17.90
CA SER A 224 7.68 -3.33 17.81
C SER A 224 8.53 -4.46 17.22
N MET A 225 9.26 -4.16 16.14
CA MET A 225 9.99 -5.16 15.35
C MET A 225 11.29 -5.57 16.04
N LYS A 226 11.46 -6.88 16.20
CA LYS A 226 12.57 -7.54 16.88
C LYS A 226 13.42 -8.23 15.83
N PHE A 227 14.65 -7.76 15.62
CA PHE A 227 15.59 -8.34 14.65
C PHE A 227 15.92 -9.79 15.03
N ILE A 228 16.09 -10.64 14.01
CA ILE A 228 16.51 -12.04 14.16
C ILE A 228 17.94 -12.18 13.63
N TRP A 229 18.10 -11.90 12.34
CA TRP A 229 19.33 -12.10 11.57
C TRP A 229 19.19 -11.41 10.20
N GLY A 230 20.28 -11.31 9.46
CA GLY A 230 20.25 -10.87 8.06
C GLY A 230 21.56 -11.21 7.35
N ALA A 231 21.48 -11.44 6.04
CA ALA A 231 22.61 -11.89 5.22
C ALA A 231 22.71 -11.12 3.91
N PHE A 232 23.95 -10.96 3.43
CA PHE A 232 24.23 -10.34 2.14
C PHE A 232 23.94 -11.37 1.04
N ASP A 233 22.89 -11.17 0.24
CA ASP A 233 22.39 -12.19 -0.71
C ASP A 233 23.48 -12.70 -1.66
N LYS A 234 24.42 -11.83 -2.05
CA LYS A 234 25.53 -12.14 -2.96
C LYS A 234 26.66 -12.98 -2.34
N LEU A 235 26.62 -13.20 -1.02
CA LEU A 235 27.52 -14.11 -0.32
C LEU A 235 26.82 -15.46 0.00
N CYS A 236 25.50 -15.51 -0.11
CA CYS A 236 24.73 -16.70 0.26
C CYS A 236 24.97 -17.85 -0.73
N LYS A 237 25.31 -19.02 -0.20
CA LYS A 237 25.32 -20.29 -0.91
C LYS A 237 23.87 -20.75 -1.11
N LYS A 238 23.53 -21.19 -2.32
CA LYS A 238 22.30 -21.96 -2.58
C LYS A 238 22.45 -23.39 -2.06
N ASP A 239 21.32 -24.05 -1.87
CA ASP A 239 21.28 -25.50 -1.64
C ASP A 239 21.89 -26.26 -2.82
N GLY A 240 22.46 -27.43 -2.53
CA GLY A 240 23.03 -28.34 -3.53
C GLY A 240 23.05 -29.76 -2.99
N GLU A 241 23.41 -30.72 -3.84
CA GLU A 241 23.43 -32.15 -3.48
C GLU A 241 24.24 -32.39 -2.19
N GLY A 242 23.60 -33.06 -1.23
CA GLY A 242 24.18 -33.39 0.07
C GLY A 242 24.56 -32.22 1.00
N THR A 243 24.30 -30.95 0.65
CA THR A 243 24.75 -29.81 1.47
C THR A 243 23.80 -28.61 1.46
N ASP A 244 23.26 -28.29 2.65
CA ASP A 244 22.41 -27.12 2.90
C ASP A 244 23.03 -25.81 2.36
N GLY A 245 22.16 -24.92 1.87
CA GLY A 245 22.47 -23.52 1.58
C GLY A 245 22.35 -22.62 2.80
N THR A 246 22.84 -21.39 2.67
CA THR A 246 22.89 -20.39 3.75
C THR A 246 21.50 -20.15 4.38
N PHE A 247 20.46 -20.08 3.56
CA PHE A 247 19.09 -19.85 4.04
C PHE A 247 18.48 -21.11 4.66
N SER A 248 18.78 -22.32 4.19
CA SER A 248 18.23 -23.56 4.76
C SER A 248 18.78 -23.82 6.16
N THR A 249 20.10 -23.63 6.37
CA THR A 249 20.70 -23.65 7.72
C THR A 249 20.05 -22.62 8.64
N PHE A 250 19.78 -21.40 8.16
CA PHE A 250 19.06 -20.38 8.92
C PHE A 250 17.60 -20.77 9.22
N PHE A 251 16.85 -21.28 8.24
CA PHE A 251 15.46 -21.66 8.43
C PHE A 251 15.30 -22.82 9.41
N LYS A 252 16.25 -23.78 9.44
CA LYS A 252 16.32 -24.83 10.46
C LYS A 252 16.39 -24.26 11.88
N VAL A 253 17.26 -23.28 12.12
CA VAL A 253 17.38 -22.56 13.40
C VAL A 253 16.12 -21.76 13.72
N LEU A 254 15.56 -21.05 12.74
CA LEU A 254 14.37 -20.24 12.91
C LEU A 254 13.13 -21.09 13.25
N VAL A 255 12.93 -22.20 12.54
CA VAL A 255 11.81 -23.14 12.77
C VAL A 255 11.93 -23.79 14.14
N TRP A 256 13.10 -24.34 14.51
CA TRP A 256 13.34 -24.88 15.86
C TRP A 256 13.01 -23.86 16.96
N SER A 257 13.38 -22.59 16.74
CA SER A 257 13.10 -21.51 17.67
C SER A 257 11.60 -21.15 17.75
N LEU A 258 10.89 -21.21 16.62
CA LEU A 258 9.44 -20.95 16.54
C LEU A 258 8.61 -22.14 17.04
N GLN A 259 9.06 -23.39 16.88
CA GLN A 259 8.48 -24.59 17.51
C GLN A 259 8.58 -24.49 19.04
N SER A 260 9.75 -24.09 19.55
CA SER A 260 9.96 -23.83 20.98
C SER A 260 8.98 -22.76 21.48
N LEU A 261 8.87 -21.64 20.76
CA LEU A 261 7.94 -20.55 21.08
C LEU A 261 6.45 -20.97 21.02
N TYR A 262 6.06 -21.82 20.07
CA TYR A 262 4.71 -22.38 19.98
C TYR A 262 4.38 -23.29 21.18
N SER A 263 5.32 -24.14 21.57
CA SER A 263 5.16 -25.02 22.73
C SER A 263 5.08 -24.28 24.08
N GLY A 264 5.58 -23.04 24.13
CA GLY A 264 5.73 -22.28 25.38
C GLY A 264 6.88 -22.76 26.28
N LYS A 265 7.71 -23.71 25.83
CA LYS A 265 8.76 -24.37 26.61
C LYS A 265 10.17 -24.08 26.09
N TRP A 266 11.13 -24.10 27.00
CA TRP A 266 12.56 -24.12 26.65
C TRP A 266 12.94 -25.48 26.05
N PRO A 267 13.64 -25.52 24.89
CA PRO A 267 13.95 -26.77 24.21
C PRO A 267 15.04 -27.58 24.92
N HIS A 268 14.86 -28.90 25.00
CA HIS A 268 15.89 -29.83 25.51
C HIS A 268 17.07 -30.04 24.54
N ARG A 269 16.85 -29.78 23.24
CA ARG A 269 17.79 -30.03 22.16
C ARG A 269 18.05 -28.77 21.34
N ASP A 270 19.22 -28.68 20.73
CA ASP A 270 19.56 -27.63 19.76
C ASP A 270 18.84 -27.84 18.41
N HIS A 271 19.07 -26.91 17.47
CA HIS A 271 18.54 -26.95 16.11
C HIS A 271 19.04 -28.14 15.25
N ASN A 272 19.98 -28.95 15.74
CA ASN A 272 20.47 -30.17 15.10
C ASN A 272 20.03 -31.45 15.86
N GLY A 273 19.27 -31.30 16.95
CA GLY A 273 18.78 -32.42 17.76
C GLY A 273 19.74 -32.87 18.88
N HIS A 274 20.88 -32.21 19.10
CA HIS A 274 21.78 -32.53 20.20
C HIS A 274 21.21 -32.02 21.54
N LEU A 275 21.30 -32.81 22.61
CA LEU A 275 20.89 -32.36 23.94
C LEU A 275 21.81 -31.24 24.45
N PHE A 276 21.23 -30.20 25.04
CA PHE A 276 22.04 -29.19 25.75
C PHE A 276 22.70 -29.82 26.98
N PRO A 277 24.00 -29.56 27.26
CA PRO A 277 24.65 -30.02 28.48
C PRO A 277 23.91 -29.52 29.72
N SER A 278 23.65 -30.39 30.70
CA SER A 278 22.91 -30.07 31.93
C SER A 278 23.59 -29.00 32.80
N SER A 279 24.90 -28.79 32.63
CA SER A 279 25.66 -27.70 33.26
C SER A 279 25.38 -26.33 32.61
N SER A 280 25.01 -26.31 31.32
CA SER A 280 24.73 -25.08 30.56
C SER A 280 23.43 -24.42 31.01
N TRP A 281 23.31 -23.10 30.81
CA TRP A 281 22.12 -22.37 31.22
C TRP A 281 20.86 -22.80 30.44
N ARG A 282 21.00 -23.16 29.15
CA ARG A 282 19.92 -23.73 28.34
C ARG A 282 19.49 -25.10 28.84
N GLY A 283 20.46 -25.98 29.14
CA GLY A 283 20.17 -27.31 29.71
C GLY A 283 19.48 -27.26 31.08
N LYS A 284 19.78 -26.24 31.90
CA LYS A 284 19.09 -25.99 33.18
C LYS A 284 17.64 -25.52 33.03
N LEU A 285 17.34 -24.78 31.97
CA LEU A 285 15.98 -24.27 31.69
C LEU A 285 15.12 -25.24 30.87
N ALA A 286 15.71 -26.24 30.22
CA ALA A 286 15.02 -27.18 29.34
C ALA A 286 13.74 -27.79 29.98
N GLY A 287 12.62 -27.72 29.26
CA GLY A 287 11.30 -28.18 29.72
C GLY A 287 10.54 -27.20 30.63
N GLN A 288 11.19 -26.15 31.14
CA GLN A 288 10.53 -25.06 31.87
C GLN A 288 9.77 -24.13 30.92
N ASP A 289 8.87 -23.32 31.48
CA ASP A 289 8.13 -22.30 30.73
C ASP A 289 9.04 -21.18 30.21
N LEU A 290 8.79 -20.74 28.99
CA LEU A 290 9.39 -19.51 28.44
C LEU A 290 8.88 -18.28 29.19
N ALA A 291 7.58 -18.21 29.47
CA ALA A 291 6.91 -16.98 29.95
C ALA A 291 5.60 -17.27 30.73
N ALA A 292 5.64 -18.10 31.78
CA ALA A 292 4.49 -18.41 32.64
C ALA A 292 3.20 -18.76 31.86
N GLY A 293 3.27 -19.82 31.07
CA GLY A 293 2.22 -20.30 30.18
C GLY A 293 1.97 -19.48 28.91
N PHE A 294 2.58 -18.29 28.72
CA PHE A 294 2.47 -17.58 27.44
C PHE A 294 3.28 -18.28 26.34
N THR A 295 2.66 -18.45 25.17
CA THR A 295 3.27 -19.04 23.97
C THR A 295 3.17 -18.08 22.79
N GLY A 296 3.77 -18.38 21.64
CA GLY A 296 3.65 -17.57 20.43
C GLY A 296 3.30 -18.39 19.19
N TYR A 297 2.27 -17.99 18.44
CA TYR A 297 1.86 -18.65 17.19
C TYR A 297 2.15 -17.77 15.99
N LEU A 298 2.89 -18.30 15.02
CA LEU A 298 3.10 -17.64 13.73
C LEU A 298 1.75 -17.56 13.00
N PHE A 299 1.15 -16.37 12.98
CA PHE A 299 -0.14 -16.13 12.34
C PHE A 299 0.04 -15.50 10.94
N SER A 300 1.12 -14.74 10.75
CA SER A 300 1.37 -13.96 9.54
C SER A 300 2.84 -13.98 9.14
N VAL A 301 3.12 -14.08 7.84
CA VAL A 301 4.42 -13.80 7.24
C VAL A 301 4.24 -12.64 6.25
N ILE A 302 4.94 -11.53 6.50
CA ILE A 302 4.92 -10.32 5.65
C ILE A 302 6.25 -10.14 4.92
N GLY A 303 6.16 -9.48 3.78
CA GLY A 303 7.27 -9.14 2.88
C GLY A 303 6.74 -8.79 1.50
N ASP A 304 7.65 -8.55 0.55
CA ASP A 304 7.28 -8.33 -0.84
C ASP A 304 7.28 -9.64 -1.67
N MET A 305 6.89 -9.55 -2.94
CA MET A 305 6.79 -10.70 -3.83
C MET A 305 8.15 -11.24 -4.29
N ASP A 306 9.20 -10.41 -4.26
CA ASP A 306 10.58 -10.85 -4.55
C ASP A 306 11.09 -11.71 -3.37
N TYR A 307 10.90 -11.29 -2.12
CA TYR A 307 11.20 -12.09 -0.92
C TYR A 307 10.40 -13.40 -0.88
N PHE A 308 9.08 -13.35 -1.10
CA PHE A 308 8.22 -14.53 -1.08
C PHE A 308 8.65 -15.60 -2.09
N SER A 309 9.03 -15.19 -3.30
CA SER A 309 9.43 -16.14 -4.34
C SER A 309 10.90 -16.58 -4.23
N SER A 310 11.83 -15.68 -3.91
CA SER A 310 13.27 -16.00 -3.87
C SER A 310 13.76 -16.62 -2.56
N ILE A 311 13.13 -16.34 -1.42
CA ILE A 311 13.55 -16.82 -0.09
C ILE A 311 12.56 -17.84 0.50
N LEU A 312 11.25 -17.58 0.38
CA LEU A 312 10.22 -18.50 0.88
C LEU A 312 9.78 -19.56 -0.14
N GLN A 313 10.37 -19.58 -1.34
CA GLN A 313 10.09 -20.57 -2.39
C GLN A 313 8.59 -20.64 -2.77
N LEU A 314 7.86 -19.53 -2.62
CA LEU A 314 6.46 -19.42 -3.06
C LEU A 314 6.39 -19.16 -4.58
N PRO A 315 5.23 -19.39 -5.23
CA PRO A 315 5.13 -19.23 -6.67
C PRO A 315 5.53 -17.84 -7.15
N HIS A 316 6.30 -17.77 -8.24
CA HIS A 316 6.85 -16.50 -8.72
C HIS A 316 5.78 -15.68 -9.45
N PHE A 317 5.62 -14.42 -9.03
CA PHE A 317 4.53 -13.52 -9.44
C PHE A 317 4.45 -13.20 -10.95
N SER A 318 5.46 -13.60 -11.75
CA SER A 318 5.47 -13.46 -13.21
C SER A 318 5.09 -14.73 -13.99
N TRP A 319 4.82 -15.86 -13.32
CA TRP A 319 4.47 -17.11 -14.00
C TRP A 319 3.08 -17.05 -14.65
N ALA A 320 3.00 -17.41 -15.94
CA ALA A 320 1.72 -17.45 -16.68
C ALA A 320 0.72 -18.51 -16.15
N LYS A 321 1.21 -19.49 -15.37
CA LYS A 321 0.42 -20.51 -14.68
C LYS A 321 0.74 -20.43 -13.18
N GLY A 322 -0.25 -20.08 -12.35
CA GLY A 322 -0.13 -20.08 -10.89
C GLY A 322 0.92 -19.14 -10.28
N PRO A 323 0.90 -17.81 -10.53
CA PRO A 323 1.83 -16.86 -9.92
C PRO A 323 1.49 -16.51 -8.46
N CYS A 324 0.34 -16.97 -7.95
CA CYS A 324 -0.18 -16.53 -6.67
C CYS A 324 0.00 -17.61 -5.59
N ALA A 325 0.60 -17.22 -4.45
CA ALA A 325 0.66 -18.07 -3.26
C ALA A 325 -0.73 -18.41 -2.68
N LEU A 326 -1.79 -17.66 -3.01
CA LEU A 326 -3.11 -17.73 -2.36
C LEU A 326 -4.25 -18.28 -3.24
N CYS A 327 -4.07 -18.41 -4.56
CA CYS A 327 -5.05 -19.01 -5.47
C CYS A 327 -4.42 -19.62 -6.73
N LYS A 328 -5.17 -20.48 -7.43
CA LYS A 328 -4.77 -21.22 -8.63
C LYS A 328 -5.02 -20.42 -9.93
N CYS A 329 -4.79 -19.11 -9.91
CA CYS A 329 -5.09 -18.25 -11.07
C CYS A 329 -4.08 -18.41 -12.23
N THR A 330 -4.48 -18.02 -13.44
CA THR A 330 -3.70 -18.16 -14.68
C THR A 330 -3.71 -16.86 -15.50
N LEU A 331 -2.79 -16.69 -16.46
CA LEU A 331 -2.73 -15.49 -17.32
C LEU A 331 -3.81 -15.49 -18.41
N GLY A 332 -4.41 -16.65 -18.66
CA GLY A 332 -5.47 -16.87 -19.64
C GLY A 332 -6.29 -18.10 -19.31
N GLY A 333 -7.32 -18.36 -20.12
CA GLY A 333 -8.35 -19.36 -19.83
C GLY A 333 -9.38 -18.86 -18.81
N VAL A 334 -10.29 -19.74 -18.40
CA VAL A 334 -11.44 -19.41 -17.54
C VAL A 334 -11.02 -18.81 -16.19
N THR A 335 -9.89 -19.26 -15.64
CA THR A 335 -9.33 -18.82 -14.36
C THR A 335 -8.38 -17.61 -14.48
N THR A 336 -8.58 -16.76 -15.49
CA THR A 336 -7.67 -15.63 -15.73
C THR A 336 -7.75 -14.56 -14.64
N TRP A 337 -6.60 -14.15 -14.08
CA TRP A 337 -6.55 -13.03 -13.12
C TRP A 337 -6.79 -11.66 -13.77
N THR A 338 -6.87 -11.59 -15.09
CA THR A 338 -7.28 -10.37 -15.82
C THR A 338 -8.79 -10.15 -15.83
N ASP A 339 -9.59 -11.12 -15.36
CA ASP A 339 -11.02 -10.94 -15.18
C ASP A 339 -11.31 -10.27 -13.82
N PHE A 340 -11.62 -8.98 -13.84
CA PHE A 340 -11.94 -8.20 -12.64
C PHE A 340 -13.44 -8.18 -12.29
N ARG A 341 -14.28 -9.02 -12.93
CA ARG A 341 -15.70 -9.14 -12.59
C ARG A 341 -15.88 -9.74 -11.19
N LYS A 342 -16.95 -9.35 -10.48
CA LYS A 342 -17.36 -9.97 -9.20
C LYS A 342 -17.68 -11.48 -9.33
N THR A 343 -17.93 -11.95 -10.55
CA THR A 343 -18.20 -13.34 -10.91
C THR A 343 -17.00 -14.05 -11.56
N ALA A 344 -15.80 -13.46 -11.52
CA ALA A 344 -14.62 -14.03 -12.15
C ALA A 344 -14.22 -15.37 -11.50
N ALA A 345 -14.07 -16.42 -12.32
CA ALA A 345 -13.93 -17.79 -11.80
C ALA A 345 -12.69 -18.01 -10.92
N TRP A 346 -11.61 -17.23 -11.12
CA TRP A 346 -10.41 -17.30 -10.29
C TRP A 346 -10.65 -16.91 -8.82
N LEU A 347 -11.70 -16.15 -8.51
CA LEU A 347 -12.08 -15.84 -7.13
C LEU A 347 -12.45 -17.11 -6.33
N GLY A 348 -13.00 -18.11 -7.03
CA GLY A 348 -13.30 -19.43 -6.48
C GLY A 348 -12.08 -20.37 -6.41
N THR A 349 -10.93 -20.02 -7.01
CA THR A 349 -9.74 -20.90 -7.04
C THR A 349 -8.74 -20.64 -5.91
N ARG A 350 -9.16 -19.98 -4.83
CA ARG A 350 -8.38 -19.87 -3.60
C ARG A 350 -7.95 -21.24 -3.11
N TRP A 351 -6.72 -21.37 -2.63
CA TRP A 351 -6.25 -22.61 -2.02
C TRP A 351 -7.10 -22.95 -0.79
N SER A 352 -7.36 -24.25 -0.57
CA SER A 352 -7.61 -24.77 0.78
C SER A 352 -6.28 -25.23 1.38
N LYS A 353 -6.20 -25.48 2.69
CA LYS A 353 -5.00 -26.08 3.30
C LYS A 353 -4.66 -27.43 2.66
N ALA A 354 -5.64 -28.31 2.47
CA ALA A 354 -5.43 -29.64 1.91
C ALA A 354 -4.98 -29.58 0.44
N ASP A 355 -5.65 -28.76 -0.37
CA ASP A 355 -5.28 -28.49 -1.76
C ASP A 355 -3.83 -27.97 -1.87
N TRP A 356 -3.41 -27.11 -0.93
CA TRP A 356 -2.08 -26.51 -0.94
C TRP A 356 -0.99 -27.50 -0.52
N PHE A 357 -1.24 -28.38 0.45
CA PHE A 357 -0.28 -29.45 0.80
C PHE A 357 -0.15 -30.49 -0.32
N ASN A 358 -1.24 -30.75 -1.05
CA ASN A 358 -1.27 -31.64 -2.22
C ASN A 358 -0.76 -30.98 -3.52
N PHE A 359 -0.41 -29.69 -3.51
CA PHE A 359 0.13 -29.00 -4.68
C PHE A 359 1.62 -29.32 -4.84
N GLU A 360 1.96 -30.05 -5.90
CA GLU A 360 3.34 -30.48 -6.21
C GLU A 360 4.37 -29.34 -6.18
N ALA A 361 4.05 -28.18 -6.78
CA ALA A 361 4.92 -27.01 -6.84
C ALA A 361 4.65 -25.99 -5.70
N ARG A 362 4.21 -26.46 -4.53
CA ARG A 362 4.15 -25.66 -3.29
C ARG A 362 5.55 -25.34 -2.77
N SER A 363 5.62 -24.44 -1.78
CA SER A 363 6.88 -24.17 -1.09
C SER A 363 7.36 -25.37 -0.28
N MET A 364 8.64 -25.71 -0.44
CA MET A 364 9.38 -26.68 0.39
C MET A 364 10.09 -26.02 1.57
N ASN A 365 9.92 -24.71 1.80
CA ASN A 365 10.55 -24.02 2.92
C ASN A 365 10.04 -24.59 4.27
N PRO A 366 10.94 -24.93 5.22
CA PRO A 366 10.60 -25.46 6.54
C PRO A 366 9.48 -24.71 7.27
N LEU A 367 9.39 -23.38 7.11
CA LEU A 367 8.40 -22.53 7.77
C LEU A 367 6.94 -22.97 7.52
N PHE A 368 6.63 -23.54 6.35
CA PHE A 368 5.27 -24.02 6.04
C PHE A 368 5.07 -25.52 6.24
N ASN A 369 6.14 -26.27 6.45
CA ASN A 369 6.16 -27.73 6.43
C ASN A 369 6.42 -28.35 7.81
N GLU A 370 7.12 -27.65 8.69
CA GLU A 370 7.56 -28.12 10.01
C GLU A 370 6.94 -27.34 11.18
N LEU A 371 6.22 -26.25 10.91
CA LEU A 371 5.54 -25.45 11.94
C LEU A 371 4.04 -25.80 12.03
N PRO A 372 3.48 -26.02 13.24
CA PRO A 372 2.08 -26.35 13.42
C PRO A 372 1.10 -25.34 12.80
N GLY A 373 0.14 -25.86 12.04
CA GLY A 373 -0.99 -25.11 11.47
C GLY A 373 -0.67 -24.20 10.27
N GLN A 374 0.61 -24.10 9.87
CA GLN A 374 1.06 -23.20 8.80
C GLN A 374 0.63 -23.67 7.41
N SER A 375 0.55 -22.73 6.47
CA SER A 375 0.16 -22.98 5.06
C SER A 375 0.37 -21.70 4.24
N CYS A 376 -0.02 -21.71 2.96
CA CYS A 376 -0.21 -20.48 2.18
C CYS A 376 -1.00 -19.37 2.90
N HIS A 377 -1.95 -19.71 3.77
CA HIS A 377 -2.79 -18.73 4.48
C HIS A 377 -2.04 -17.95 5.58
N THR A 378 -0.84 -18.36 5.95
CA THR A 378 0.06 -17.55 6.79
C THR A 378 0.65 -16.38 5.97
N VAL A 379 0.72 -16.47 4.64
CA VAL A 379 1.31 -15.43 3.78
C VAL A 379 0.38 -14.22 3.68
N SER A 380 0.86 -13.08 4.16
CA SER A 380 0.14 -11.80 4.18
C SER A 380 0.80 -10.84 3.18
N LEU A 381 0.11 -10.60 2.04
CA LEU A 381 0.60 -9.74 0.98
C LEU A 381 0.79 -8.29 1.47
N ASP A 382 1.93 -7.67 1.20
CA ASP A 382 2.16 -6.27 1.54
C ASP A 382 1.24 -5.33 0.74
N LEU A 383 0.28 -4.72 1.44
CA LEU A 383 -0.65 -3.73 0.91
C LEU A 383 0.08 -2.50 0.32
N MET A 384 1.25 -2.14 0.86
CA MET A 384 2.04 -1.02 0.36
C MET A 384 2.54 -1.28 -1.05
N HIS A 385 3.19 -2.42 -1.30
CA HIS A 385 3.66 -2.80 -2.63
C HIS A 385 2.55 -3.25 -3.59
N CYS A 386 1.56 -4.02 -3.11
CA CYS A 386 0.50 -4.58 -3.96
C CYS A 386 -0.54 -3.53 -4.37
N LYS A 387 -1.05 -2.74 -3.40
CA LYS A 387 -2.10 -1.74 -3.63
C LYS A 387 -1.50 -0.38 -3.96
N TYR A 388 -0.88 0.30 -3.00
CA TYR A 388 -0.56 1.73 -3.11
C TYR A 388 0.57 2.05 -4.09
N LEU A 389 1.66 1.27 -4.09
CA LEU A 389 2.76 1.39 -5.06
C LEU A 389 2.51 0.53 -6.31
N GLY A 390 1.64 -0.46 -6.21
CA GLY A 390 1.25 -1.40 -7.25
C GLY A 390 0.08 -0.88 -8.08
N HIS A 391 -1.08 -1.51 -7.91
CA HIS A 391 -2.33 -1.28 -8.63
C HIS A 391 -2.72 0.21 -8.72
N ASP A 392 -2.83 0.88 -7.57
CA ASP A 392 -3.40 2.22 -7.45
C ASP A 392 -2.65 3.26 -8.30
N MET A 393 -1.31 3.18 -8.31
CA MET A 393 -0.49 4.07 -9.13
C MET A 393 -0.70 3.86 -10.63
N TYR A 394 -1.00 2.64 -11.11
CA TYR A 394 -1.37 2.43 -12.51
C TYR A 394 -2.76 3.03 -12.77
N PHE A 395 -3.75 2.70 -11.94
CA PHE A 395 -5.12 3.17 -12.08
C PHE A 395 -5.23 4.71 -12.08
N PHE A 396 -4.68 5.39 -11.08
CA PHE A 396 -4.67 6.87 -11.06
C PHE A 396 -3.83 7.46 -12.19
N GLY A 397 -2.79 6.74 -12.65
CA GLY A 397 -2.02 7.13 -13.82
C GLY A 397 -2.86 7.14 -15.10
N SER A 398 -3.68 6.11 -15.31
CA SER A 398 -4.60 5.99 -16.44
C SER A 398 -5.75 7.00 -16.34
N VAL A 399 -6.35 7.18 -15.16
CA VAL A 399 -7.40 8.20 -14.93
C VAL A 399 -6.87 9.61 -15.23
N LEU A 400 -5.67 9.97 -14.74
CA LEU A 400 -5.05 11.25 -15.06
C LEU A 400 -4.70 11.40 -16.54
N THR A 401 -4.32 10.32 -17.23
CA THR A 401 -4.10 10.31 -18.68
C THR A 401 -5.39 10.61 -19.44
N LEU A 402 -6.49 9.94 -19.11
CA LEU A 402 -7.80 10.15 -19.73
C LEU A 402 -8.31 11.58 -19.48
N LEU A 403 -8.28 12.03 -18.22
CA LEU A 403 -8.67 13.39 -17.85
C LEU A 403 -7.83 14.45 -18.57
N CYS A 404 -6.50 14.30 -18.64
CA CYS A 404 -5.64 15.35 -19.18
C CYS A 404 -5.56 15.38 -20.71
N GLN A 405 -5.63 14.23 -21.38
CA GLN A 405 -5.41 14.12 -22.84
C GLN A 405 -6.68 13.93 -23.68
N TYR A 406 -7.78 13.42 -23.10
CA TYR A 406 -8.94 12.96 -23.88
C TYR A 406 -10.31 13.51 -23.42
N LEU A 407 -10.47 13.87 -22.13
CA LEU A 407 -11.80 14.19 -21.56
C LEU A 407 -12.01 15.65 -21.13
N LEU A 408 -10.95 16.38 -20.76
CA LEU A 408 -11.07 17.79 -20.36
C LEU A 408 -10.67 18.74 -21.51
N PRO A 409 -11.29 19.93 -21.63
CA PRO A 409 -11.27 20.72 -22.87
C PRO A 409 -10.08 21.67 -23.05
N GLY A 410 -9.13 21.72 -22.09
CA GLY A 410 -7.92 22.55 -22.20
C GLY A 410 -6.73 21.79 -22.80
N SER A 411 -5.55 22.41 -22.78
CA SER A 411 -4.29 21.66 -23.00
C SER A 411 -4.03 20.66 -21.88
N GLU A 412 -3.14 19.69 -22.10
CA GLU A 412 -2.77 18.71 -21.08
C GLU A 412 -2.36 19.38 -19.75
N GLU A 413 -1.56 20.45 -19.81
CA GLU A 413 -1.10 21.22 -18.64
C GLU A 413 -2.24 21.98 -17.95
N GLN A 414 -3.17 22.54 -18.73
CA GLN A 414 -4.36 23.23 -18.20
C GLN A 414 -5.29 22.23 -17.49
N ASN A 415 -5.52 21.08 -18.11
CA ASN A 415 -6.31 19.99 -17.55
C ASN A 415 -5.66 19.39 -16.31
N LEU A 416 -4.34 19.21 -16.32
CA LEU A 416 -3.59 18.80 -15.13
C LEU A 416 -3.68 19.85 -14.01
N LYS A 417 -3.59 21.15 -14.34
CA LYS A 417 -3.81 22.23 -13.37
C LYS A 417 -5.21 22.15 -12.76
N ARG A 418 -6.26 21.92 -13.56
CA ARG A 418 -7.65 21.71 -13.06
C ARG A 418 -7.72 20.52 -12.09
N CYS A 419 -7.15 19.37 -12.45
CA CYS A 419 -7.09 18.18 -11.59
C CYS A 419 -6.32 18.44 -10.28
N TRP A 420 -5.22 19.20 -10.35
CA TRP A 420 -4.42 19.55 -9.19
C TRP A 420 -5.06 20.62 -8.29
N ASP A 421 -5.80 21.57 -8.87
CA ASP A 421 -6.60 22.55 -8.13
C ASP A 421 -7.83 21.91 -7.45
N PHE A 422 -8.39 20.84 -8.04
CA PHE A 422 -9.36 19.97 -7.36
C PHE A 422 -8.72 19.26 -6.15
N LEU A 423 -7.61 18.52 -6.35
CA LEU A 423 -6.94 17.80 -5.26
C LEU A 423 -6.53 18.73 -4.09
N LYS A 424 -6.01 19.93 -4.37
CA LYS A 424 -5.64 20.88 -3.30
C LYS A 424 -6.84 21.39 -2.50
N ARG A 425 -8.02 21.56 -3.12
CA ARG A 425 -9.26 21.90 -2.39
C ARG A 425 -9.66 20.74 -1.48
N PHE A 426 -9.76 19.54 -2.04
CA PHE A 426 -10.09 18.33 -1.29
C PHE A 426 -9.14 18.07 -0.10
N TYR A 427 -7.82 18.22 -0.29
CA TYR A 427 -6.85 18.06 0.80
C TYR A 427 -7.01 19.08 1.92
N LYS A 428 -7.41 20.32 1.60
CA LYS A 428 -7.68 21.37 2.60
C LYS A 428 -8.98 21.09 3.35
N GLU A 429 -10.02 20.69 2.62
CA GLU A 429 -11.37 20.43 3.13
C GLU A 429 -11.40 19.22 4.07
N HIS A 430 -10.83 18.10 3.65
CA HIS A 430 -10.79 16.86 4.44
C HIS A 430 -9.53 16.72 5.31
N SER A 431 -8.75 17.79 5.48
CA SER A 431 -7.53 17.84 6.32
C SER A 431 -6.55 16.68 6.07
N ILE A 432 -6.38 16.26 4.82
CA ILE A 432 -5.58 15.08 4.44
C ILE A 432 -4.10 15.32 4.79
N PRO A 433 -3.48 14.59 5.77
CA PRO A 433 -2.13 14.93 6.25
C PRO A 433 -0.98 14.28 5.44
N SER A 434 -1.31 13.34 4.55
CA SER A 434 -0.41 12.78 3.52
C SER A 434 -0.60 13.41 2.12
N PRO A 435 -0.86 14.72 1.95
CA PRO A 435 -1.28 15.25 0.67
C PRO A 435 -0.17 15.02 -0.38
N TYR A 436 -0.56 14.58 -1.57
CA TYR A 436 0.37 14.44 -2.68
C TYR A 436 1.03 15.82 -2.94
N ARG A 437 2.35 15.96 -2.76
CA ARG A 437 2.98 17.29 -2.62
C ARG A 437 2.97 18.18 -3.86
N TYR A 438 3.01 17.59 -5.06
CA TYR A 438 3.12 18.34 -6.32
C TYR A 438 2.61 17.50 -7.51
N LEU A 439 1.43 17.78 -8.06
CA LEU A 439 0.94 17.10 -9.27
C LEU A 439 0.96 18.06 -10.48
N THR A 440 2.16 18.54 -10.83
CA THR A 440 2.33 19.71 -11.73
C THR A 440 3.00 19.41 -13.08
N LYS A 441 3.27 18.14 -13.41
CA LYS A 441 3.86 17.74 -14.70
C LYS A 441 3.26 16.44 -15.23
N ILE A 442 2.89 16.43 -16.51
CA ILE A 442 2.34 15.25 -17.22
C ILE A 442 3.23 14.00 -17.08
N SER A 443 4.56 14.19 -17.12
CA SER A 443 5.57 13.13 -16.95
C SER A 443 5.58 12.43 -15.58
N MET A 444 4.74 12.88 -14.64
CA MET A 444 4.51 12.21 -13.35
C MET A 444 3.60 10.99 -13.46
N PHE A 445 2.73 10.92 -14.47
CA PHE A 445 1.90 9.74 -14.75
C PHE A 445 2.15 9.17 -16.14
N ILE A 446 2.30 10.00 -17.17
CA ILE A 446 2.68 9.55 -18.51
C ILE A 446 4.17 9.18 -18.54
N ARG A 447 4.49 8.02 -19.15
CA ARG A 447 5.83 7.45 -19.21
C ARG A 447 6.20 7.06 -20.65
N LYS A 448 7.36 7.50 -21.14
CA LYS A 448 7.83 7.13 -22.49
C LYS A 448 7.95 5.60 -22.60
N LYS A 449 7.27 5.00 -23.59
CA LYS A 449 7.25 3.56 -23.90
C LYS A 449 6.84 2.67 -22.70
N LYS A 450 5.97 3.15 -21.80
CA LYS A 450 5.38 2.37 -20.70
C LYS A 450 3.95 2.84 -20.44
N PHE A 451 3.12 1.95 -19.90
CA PHE A 451 1.77 2.29 -19.43
C PHE A 451 1.77 3.49 -18.48
N PRO A 452 0.67 4.27 -18.44
CA PRO A 452 0.48 5.29 -17.43
C PRO A 452 0.68 4.71 -16.02
N LYS A 453 1.52 5.39 -15.23
CA LYS A 453 1.67 5.07 -13.81
C LYS A 453 2.12 6.31 -13.07
N LEU A 454 1.27 6.78 -12.16
CA LEU A 454 1.57 7.85 -11.21
C LEU A 454 2.87 7.50 -10.45
N ARG A 455 3.78 8.47 -10.33
CA ARG A 455 4.95 8.42 -9.44
C ARG A 455 4.51 8.85 -8.04
N GLY A 456 5.40 8.77 -7.05
CA GLY A 456 5.12 9.21 -5.67
C GLY A 456 5.42 8.12 -4.66
N LYS A 457 4.74 8.17 -3.52
CA LYS A 457 4.84 7.21 -2.40
C LYS A 457 3.51 6.58 -2.08
N ALA A 458 3.53 5.50 -1.30
CA ALA A 458 2.33 4.80 -0.88
C ALA A 458 1.29 5.71 -0.21
N SER A 459 1.70 6.56 0.74
CA SER A 459 0.80 7.51 1.40
C SER A 459 0.30 8.62 0.48
N GLU A 460 1.13 9.05 -0.48
CA GLU A 460 0.78 10.09 -1.45
C GLU A 460 -0.20 9.52 -2.50
N ALA A 461 -0.07 8.24 -2.88
CA ALA A 461 -1.03 7.52 -3.71
C ALA A 461 -2.33 7.24 -2.93
N HIS A 462 -2.26 6.85 -1.66
CA HIS A 462 -3.43 6.71 -0.79
C HIS A 462 -4.23 8.01 -0.69
N ALA A 463 -3.58 9.17 -0.56
CA ALA A 463 -4.24 10.48 -0.60
C ALA A 463 -4.87 10.80 -1.97
N VAL A 464 -4.38 10.21 -3.07
CA VAL A 464 -4.93 10.39 -4.43
C VAL A 464 -6.09 9.41 -4.73
N LEU A 465 -6.47 8.53 -3.79
CA LEU A 465 -7.62 7.63 -3.95
C LEU A 465 -8.89 8.36 -4.40
N GLU A 466 -9.10 9.59 -3.93
CA GLU A 466 -10.30 10.38 -4.21
C GLU A 466 -10.33 11.00 -5.62
N ILE A 467 -9.26 10.87 -6.42
CA ILE A 467 -9.37 11.03 -7.89
C ILE A 467 -10.24 9.91 -8.50
N ALA A 468 -10.42 8.77 -7.83
CA ALA A 468 -11.41 7.78 -8.24
C ALA A 468 -12.86 8.32 -8.19
N ILE A 469 -13.16 9.34 -7.37
CA ILE A 469 -14.47 10.01 -7.42
C ILE A 469 -14.66 10.69 -8.79
N LEU A 470 -13.61 11.29 -9.37
CA LEU A 470 -13.68 11.83 -10.73
C LEU A 470 -13.83 10.72 -11.80
N SER A 471 -13.37 9.49 -11.51
CA SER A 471 -13.58 8.35 -12.40
C SER A 471 -15.03 7.86 -12.51
N ARG A 472 -15.96 8.36 -11.68
CA ARG A 472 -17.41 8.13 -11.87
C ARG A 472 -17.95 8.64 -13.21
N HIS A 473 -17.22 9.57 -13.83
CA HIS A 473 -17.51 10.16 -15.14
C HIS A 473 -16.73 9.48 -16.28
N ILE A 474 -16.08 8.34 -16.01
CA ILE A 474 -15.23 7.63 -16.97
C ILE A 474 -15.72 6.17 -17.04
N ASN A 475 -16.04 5.70 -18.24
CA ASN A 475 -16.50 4.33 -18.45
C ASN A 475 -15.43 3.34 -17.95
N PRO A 476 -15.76 2.33 -17.12
CA PRO A 476 -14.80 1.34 -16.65
C PRO A 476 -13.99 0.69 -17.79
N ARG A 477 -14.60 0.51 -18.97
CA ARG A 477 -13.94 -0.02 -20.18
C ARG A 477 -12.91 0.93 -20.78
N THR A 478 -13.04 2.25 -20.66
CA THR A 478 -12.01 3.19 -21.15
C THR A 478 -10.85 3.37 -20.17
N THR A 479 -11.08 3.19 -18.86
CA THR A 479 -9.99 3.09 -17.87
C THR A 479 -9.16 1.80 -17.93
N TRP A 480 -9.76 0.68 -18.37
CA TRP A 480 -9.15 -0.66 -18.26
C TRP A 480 -9.02 -1.45 -19.58
N CYS A 481 -9.30 -0.85 -20.74
CA CYS A 481 -9.06 -1.48 -22.05
C CYS A 481 -8.42 -0.50 -23.07
N PHE A 482 -7.27 0.06 -22.73
CA PHE A 482 -6.43 0.69 -23.77
C PHE A 482 -5.83 -0.43 -24.63
N ARG A 483 -6.19 -0.52 -25.93
CA ARG A 483 -5.95 -1.63 -26.88
C ARG A 483 -4.49 -2.15 -27.05
N GLY A 484 -3.53 -1.62 -26.29
CA GLY A 484 -2.12 -2.06 -26.32
C GLY A 484 -1.82 -3.35 -25.55
N GLU A 485 -2.73 -3.85 -24.70
CA GLU A 485 -2.48 -5.10 -23.96
C GLU A 485 -2.59 -6.36 -24.85
N ASP A 486 -3.53 -6.38 -25.80
CA ASP A 486 -3.74 -7.49 -26.75
C ASP A 486 -2.53 -7.77 -27.67
N MET A 487 -1.60 -6.81 -27.78
CA MET A 487 -0.42 -6.88 -28.66
C MET A 487 0.86 -7.41 -27.97
N MET A 488 0.83 -7.76 -26.67
CA MET A 488 2.03 -8.08 -25.89
C MET A 488 2.67 -9.47 -26.11
N GLN A 489 2.59 -10.04 -27.32
CA GLN A 489 3.42 -11.20 -27.69
C GLN A 489 4.81 -10.85 -28.27
N LYS A 490 5.10 -9.60 -28.67
CA LYS A 490 6.34 -9.27 -29.41
C LYS A 490 7.04 -7.98 -28.95
N LYS A 491 7.91 -8.08 -27.93
CA LYS A 491 9.32 -7.59 -27.93
C LYS A 491 10.02 -7.69 -26.56
N PHE A 492 11.09 -8.48 -26.52
CA PHE A 492 12.19 -8.34 -25.55
C PHE A 492 13.17 -7.21 -25.99
N VAL A 493 14.23 -6.97 -25.20
CA VAL A 493 15.54 -6.35 -25.57
C VAL A 493 15.80 -4.84 -25.27
N TYR A 494 16.99 -4.61 -24.64
CA TYR A 494 17.85 -3.41 -24.41
C TYR A 494 17.44 -2.13 -23.59
N GLN A 495 17.91 -2.13 -22.33
CA GLN A 495 18.78 -1.17 -21.58
C GLN A 495 18.58 0.38 -21.44
N ARG A 496 18.80 0.82 -20.18
CA ARG A 496 19.52 2.01 -19.61
C ARG A 496 19.29 3.46 -20.13
N ALA A 497 18.84 4.34 -19.20
CA ALA A 497 19.48 5.64 -18.87
C ALA A 497 19.00 6.21 -17.49
N PHE A 498 19.78 7.13 -16.89
CA PHE A 498 19.71 7.65 -15.49
C PHE A 498 18.53 8.61 -15.14
N GLY A 499 18.20 8.84 -13.84
CA GLY A 499 17.41 10.04 -13.44
C GLY A 499 16.69 10.22 -12.06
N ALA A 500 17.36 10.12 -10.89
CA ALA A 500 17.01 10.79 -9.59
C ALA A 500 15.66 10.54 -8.80
N ILE A 501 15.60 11.07 -7.55
CA ILE A 501 14.64 10.88 -6.39
C ILE A 501 14.90 12.00 -5.32
N PRO A 502 14.17 12.20 -4.16
CA PRO A 502 12.92 11.65 -3.57
C PRO A 502 11.88 12.81 -3.26
N THR A 503 10.99 13.00 -2.24
CA THR A 503 10.44 12.42 -0.95
C THR A 503 9.07 13.16 -0.62
N ARG A 504 8.16 12.98 0.38
CA ARG A 504 7.86 12.17 1.64
C ARG A 504 6.35 12.42 2.02
N LEU A 505 5.46 11.43 2.29
CA LEU A 505 4.96 10.96 3.63
C LEU A 505 4.78 12.04 4.77
N PRO A 506 3.86 11.91 5.79
CA PRO A 506 3.00 10.76 6.20
C PRO A 506 1.56 11.03 6.82
N GLU A 507 0.91 9.96 7.32
CA GLU A 507 -0.05 9.85 8.48
C GLU A 507 -1.55 10.32 8.50
N THR A 508 -2.49 9.35 8.62
CA THR A 508 -3.81 9.39 9.35
C THR A 508 -5.05 10.13 8.76
N PHE A 509 -6.32 9.89 9.16
CA PHE A 509 -6.98 8.74 9.84
C PHE A 509 -8.42 8.49 9.26
N VAL A 510 -8.99 7.33 9.56
CA VAL A 510 -10.28 6.76 9.09
C VAL A 510 -11.51 7.26 9.87
N ILE A 511 -12.66 7.42 9.19
CA ILE A 511 -14.02 7.37 9.78
C ILE A 511 -14.86 6.30 9.04
N SER A 512 -15.91 5.77 9.70
CA SER A 512 -16.53 4.48 9.39
C SER A 512 -17.76 4.52 8.45
N ARG A 513 -18.01 3.38 7.80
CA ARG A 513 -19.13 3.09 6.88
C ARG A 513 -20.54 3.18 7.51
N ALA A 514 -20.66 3.52 8.79
CA ALA A 514 -21.92 3.49 9.54
C ALA A 514 -22.74 4.80 9.45
N GLN A 515 -22.16 5.92 8.99
CA GLN A 515 -22.84 7.22 8.96
C GLN A 515 -23.32 7.64 7.55
N ALA A 516 -23.33 6.72 6.59
CA ALA A 516 -23.67 6.98 5.18
C ALA A 516 -24.91 6.20 4.68
N MET A 517 -25.67 5.57 5.58
CA MET A 517 -26.80 4.68 5.22
C MET A 517 -28.18 5.19 5.69
N ASP A 518 -28.23 6.15 6.62
CA ASP A 518 -29.48 6.63 7.23
C ASP A 518 -30.21 7.73 6.41
N VAL A 519 -29.86 7.91 5.12
CA VAL A 519 -30.42 8.94 4.23
C VAL A 519 -31.14 8.31 3.01
N LEU A 520 -31.38 6.99 3.03
CA LEU A 520 -32.05 6.24 1.94
C LEU A 520 -33.18 5.31 2.41
N CYS A 521 -33.64 5.46 3.65
CA CYS A 521 -34.84 4.81 4.17
C CYS A 521 -35.58 5.76 5.10
N ASP A 522 -36.64 6.38 4.59
CA ASP A 522 -37.71 6.94 5.41
C ASP A 522 -39.06 6.47 4.86
N ARG A 523 -40.04 6.34 5.75
CA ARG A 523 -41.41 5.90 5.48
C ARG A 523 -42.32 6.54 6.53
N ASP A 524 -43.30 7.32 6.08
CA ASP A 524 -44.09 8.16 6.95
C ASP A 524 -44.79 7.42 8.09
N GLU A 525 -44.65 7.95 9.30
CA GLU A 525 -45.79 8.10 10.22
C GLU A 525 -45.57 9.29 11.18
N HIS A 526 -46.59 10.15 11.32
CA HIS A 526 -46.47 11.39 12.11
C HIS A 526 -46.49 11.14 13.62
N LYS A 527 -45.60 11.84 14.35
CA LYS A 527 -45.94 12.62 15.57
C LYS A 527 -44.79 13.53 16.00
N PHE A 528 -45.00 14.84 15.92
CA PHE A 528 -44.22 15.82 16.67
C PHE A 528 -44.70 15.85 18.13
N TYR A 529 -43.77 15.76 19.08
CA TYR A 529 -43.99 16.21 20.45
C TYR A 529 -43.13 17.46 20.68
N ASN A 530 -43.77 18.63 20.71
CA ASN A 530 -43.18 19.85 21.24
C ASN A 530 -44.11 20.33 22.36
N GLY A 531 -43.61 20.30 23.60
CA GLY A 531 -44.45 20.30 24.79
C GLY A 531 -43.75 20.84 26.03
N CYS A 532 -42.92 21.87 25.85
CA CYS A 532 -42.52 22.71 26.98
C CYS A 532 -43.75 23.50 27.48
N PRO A 533 -43.87 23.82 28.77
CA PRO A 533 -44.71 24.96 29.21
C PRO A 533 -44.30 26.21 28.39
N TRP A 534 -45.20 27.02 27.83
CA TRP A 534 -46.46 27.50 28.41
C TRP A 534 -47.61 27.70 27.38
N GLN A 535 -48.83 27.37 27.81
CA GLN A 535 -50.16 27.98 27.50
C GLN A 535 -50.86 27.89 26.11
N ARG A 536 -52.13 27.38 26.18
CA ARG A 536 -53.40 27.86 25.53
C ARG A 536 -53.54 27.73 23.99
N LYS A 537 -54.56 27.02 23.48
CA LYS A 537 -55.96 27.45 23.09
C LYS A 537 -55.97 28.45 21.90
N GLU A 538 -56.85 28.37 20.89
CA GLU A 538 -58.12 27.61 20.71
C GLU A 538 -58.45 27.37 19.20
N ASP A 539 -59.65 26.84 18.90
CA ASP A 539 -60.18 26.33 17.61
C ASP A 539 -60.09 27.24 16.35
N HIS A 540 -60.20 26.67 15.13
CA HIS A 540 -61.33 26.89 14.19
C HIS A 540 -61.18 26.33 12.74
N SER A 541 -62.02 25.34 12.42
CA SER A 541 -62.81 25.09 11.19
C SER A 541 -62.57 25.80 9.82
N ALA A 542 -62.69 24.98 8.75
CA ALA A 542 -63.08 25.30 7.34
C ALA A 542 -62.05 26.03 6.43
N GLY A 543 -62.06 25.87 5.09
CA GLY A 543 -62.86 24.96 4.22
C GLY A 543 -62.70 25.27 2.70
N PHE A 544 -63.36 24.48 1.83
CA PHE A 544 -63.45 24.61 0.35
C PHE A 544 -62.14 24.35 -0.45
N HIS A 545 -62.12 23.45 -1.44
CA HIS A 545 -62.47 23.61 -2.88
C HIS A 545 -61.61 24.68 -3.60
N GLU A 546 -61.07 24.48 -4.81
CA GLU A 546 -61.53 23.65 -5.94
C GLU A 546 -60.38 23.00 -6.76
N ARG A 547 -60.68 22.30 -7.87
CA ARG A 547 -59.74 21.55 -8.73
C ARG A 547 -59.14 22.39 -9.85
N SER A 548 -57.87 22.15 -10.18
CA SER A 548 -57.34 22.30 -11.54
C SER A 548 -56.39 21.13 -11.88
N ARG A 549 -56.14 20.88 -13.17
CA ARG A 549 -55.25 19.79 -13.64
C ARG A 549 -53.86 20.35 -13.94
N PHE A 550 -52.83 19.55 -13.70
CA PHE A 550 -51.54 19.67 -14.39
C PHE A 550 -51.17 18.36 -15.08
N GLN A 551 -50.52 18.46 -16.24
CA GLN A 551 -50.15 17.33 -17.10
C GLN A 551 -48.70 16.91 -16.87
N TRP A 552 -48.38 15.65 -17.17
CA TRP A 552 -47.01 15.14 -17.16
C TRP A 552 -46.23 15.67 -18.38
N GLY A 553 -45.06 16.29 -18.14
CA GLY A 553 -44.27 16.98 -19.17
C GLY A 553 -42.90 16.34 -19.44
N SER A 554 -42.85 15.46 -20.45
CA SER A 554 -41.77 15.34 -21.46
C SER A 554 -40.27 15.30 -21.10
N SER A 555 -39.84 15.15 -19.84
CA SER A 555 -38.45 15.43 -19.43
C SER A 555 -37.46 14.23 -19.34
N ASP A 556 -37.86 13.00 -19.70
CA ASP A 556 -37.00 11.79 -19.49
C ASP A 556 -36.55 11.06 -20.79
N LEU A 557 -37.17 11.34 -21.95
CA LEU A 557 -36.84 10.61 -23.19
C LEU A 557 -35.38 10.82 -23.63
N THR A 558 -34.88 12.07 -23.57
CA THR A 558 -33.55 12.44 -24.04
C THR A 558 -32.42 11.74 -23.26
N TYR A 559 -32.58 11.56 -21.95
CA TYR A 559 -31.57 10.90 -21.12
C TYR A 559 -31.46 9.41 -21.46
N GLN A 560 -32.62 8.74 -21.61
CA GLN A 560 -32.67 7.34 -22.00
C GLN A 560 -32.09 7.12 -23.42
N VAL A 561 -32.40 8.00 -24.38
CA VAL A 561 -31.84 7.99 -25.74
C VAL A 561 -30.31 8.18 -25.73
N LEU A 562 -29.76 9.11 -24.94
CA LEU A 562 -28.31 9.33 -24.87
C LEU A 562 -27.56 8.11 -24.28
N VAL A 563 -28.08 7.49 -23.22
CA VAL A 563 -27.49 6.27 -22.62
C VAL A 563 -27.61 5.06 -23.55
N PHE A 564 -28.63 5.03 -24.41
CA PHE A 564 -28.82 4.01 -25.45
C PHE A 564 -27.83 4.19 -26.62
N LEU A 565 -27.64 5.41 -27.11
CA LEU A 565 -26.74 5.72 -28.23
C LEU A 565 -25.26 5.50 -27.88
N ASP A 566 -24.79 5.81 -26.65
CA ASP A 566 -23.43 5.48 -26.20
C ASP A 566 -23.16 3.96 -26.23
N ARG A 567 -24.15 3.15 -25.85
CA ARG A 567 -24.04 1.68 -25.86
C ARG A 567 -23.97 1.13 -27.29
N LEU A 568 -24.82 1.62 -28.19
CA LEU A 568 -24.82 1.30 -29.62
C LEU A 568 -23.45 1.60 -30.26
N PHE A 569 -22.96 2.83 -30.09
CA PHE A 569 -21.68 3.27 -30.65
C PHE A 569 -20.50 2.41 -30.15
N MET A 570 -20.52 2.05 -28.86
CA MET A 570 -19.53 1.16 -28.23
C MET A 570 -19.67 -0.32 -28.63
N ALA A 571 -20.79 -0.73 -29.20
CA ALA A 571 -20.99 -2.07 -29.78
C ALA A 571 -20.42 -2.14 -31.21
N GLY A 572 -20.78 -1.18 -32.07
CA GLY A 572 -20.30 -1.10 -33.46
C GLY A 572 -18.78 -1.09 -33.57
N LEU A 573 -18.10 -0.28 -32.73
CA LEU A 573 -16.63 -0.20 -32.65
C LEU A 573 -15.93 -1.47 -32.14
N LYS A 574 -16.68 -2.53 -31.80
CA LYS A 574 -16.14 -3.76 -31.17
C LYS A 574 -16.43 -5.05 -31.92
N LEU A 575 -17.34 -5.05 -32.89
CA LEU A 575 -17.83 -6.29 -33.53
C LEU A 575 -17.31 -6.52 -34.96
N TYR A 576 -17.16 -5.48 -35.78
CA TYR A 576 -17.00 -5.65 -37.23
C TYR A 576 -15.56 -5.76 -37.74
N GLY A 577 -14.58 -5.19 -37.03
CA GLY A 577 -13.17 -5.23 -37.46
C GLY A 577 -12.84 -4.40 -38.73
N GLU A 578 -13.81 -3.64 -39.25
CA GLU A 578 -13.67 -2.80 -40.44
C GLU A 578 -12.71 -1.60 -40.23
N ASP A 579 -12.24 -1.04 -41.34
CA ASP A 579 -11.33 0.10 -41.35
C ASP A 579 -12.01 1.35 -40.75
N HIS A 580 -11.25 2.12 -39.99
CA HIS A 580 -11.80 3.20 -39.17
C HIS A 580 -12.23 4.42 -40.01
N ARG A 581 -12.01 4.37 -41.33
CA ARG A 581 -12.33 5.41 -42.31
C ARG A 581 -13.80 5.44 -42.73
N ASP A 582 -14.47 4.28 -42.84
CA ASP A 582 -15.91 4.19 -43.18
C ASP A 582 -16.79 5.05 -42.25
N VAL A 583 -16.43 5.09 -40.96
CA VAL A 583 -17.12 5.88 -39.92
C VAL A 583 -17.08 7.39 -40.19
N PHE A 584 -16.11 7.88 -40.98
CA PHE A 584 -15.98 9.29 -41.37
C PHE A 584 -16.36 9.55 -42.83
N GLU A 585 -16.30 8.54 -43.70
CA GLU A 585 -16.63 8.65 -45.13
C GLU A 585 -18.12 8.41 -45.41
N ASN A 586 -18.82 7.59 -44.62
CA ASN A 586 -20.26 7.32 -44.82
C ASN A 586 -21.04 7.05 -43.50
N PRO A 587 -21.15 8.05 -42.60
CA PRO A 587 -21.61 7.85 -41.23
C PRO A 587 -23.09 7.48 -41.09
N GLU A 588 -23.96 7.87 -42.04
CA GLU A 588 -25.38 7.47 -42.02
C GLU A 588 -25.55 5.97 -42.30
N ASP A 589 -24.85 5.42 -43.29
CA ASP A 589 -24.89 3.97 -43.59
C ASP A 589 -24.35 3.15 -42.41
N PHE A 590 -23.24 3.57 -41.80
CA PHE A 590 -22.72 2.96 -40.58
C PHE A 590 -23.76 2.96 -39.45
N PHE A 591 -24.49 4.06 -39.25
CA PHE A 591 -25.55 4.18 -38.26
C PHE A 591 -26.73 3.24 -38.55
N VAL A 592 -27.14 3.09 -39.83
CA VAL A 592 -28.19 2.15 -40.26
C VAL A 592 -27.74 0.68 -40.09
N ARG A 593 -26.50 0.34 -40.46
CA ARG A 593 -25.91 -1.00 -40.23
C ARG A 593 -25.88 -1.35 -38.74
N MET A 594 -25.46 -0.41 -37.89
CA MET A 594 -25.41 -0.55 -36.43
C MET A 594 -26.80 -0.78 -35.81
N LEU A 595 -27.81 0.00 -36.20
CA LEU A 595 -29.19 -0.17 -35.71
C LEU A 595 -29.75 -1.56 -36.07
N ARG A 596 -29.51 -2.03 -37.29
CA ARG A 596 -29.93 -3.36 -37.76
C ARG A 596 -29.28 -4.51 -37.00
N HIS A 597 -28.05 -4.33 -36.47
CA HIS A 597 -27.38 -5.35 -35.64
C HIS A 597 -28.08 -5.52 -34.28
N GLU A 598 -28.43 -4.43 -33.60
CA GLU A 598 -29.14 -4.48 -32.30
C GLU A 598 -30.65 -4.76 -32.44
N GLY A 599 -31.10 -5.34 -33.57
CA GLY A 599 -32.48 -5.77 -33.80
C GLY A 599 -33.45 -4.70 -34.33
N TYR A 600 -33.01 -3.46 -34.55
CA TYR A 600 -33.89 -2.37 -34.98
C TYR A 600 -34.12 -2.40 -36.49
N ARG A 601 -35.40 -2.41 -36.91
CA ARG A 601 -35.73 -2.25 -38.34
C ARG A 601 -35.62 -0.76 -38.71
N VAL A 602 -34.96 -0.49 -39.83
CA VAL A 602 -34.83 0.87 -40.40
C VAL A 602 -35.36 0.86 -41.83
N GLU A 603 -36.47 1.57 -42.03
CA GLU A 603 -37.24 1.70 -43.28
C GLU A 603 -37.82 3.12 -43.36
N ASP A 604 -37.86 3.71 -44.56
CA ASP A 604 -38.39 5.05 -44.83
C ASP A 604 -37.90 6.15 -43.86
N GLN A 605 -36.59 6.13 -43.56
CA GLN A 605 -35.92 7.02 -42.61
C GLN A 605 -36.48 6.97 -41.16
N LYS A 606 -37.20 5.91 -40.79
CA LYS A 606 -37.78 5.69 -39.45
C LYS A 606 -37.17 4.47 -38.77
N ILE A 607 -36.99 4.56 -37.46
CA ILE A 607 -36.46 3.50 -36.62
C ILE A 607 -37.63 2.83 -35.87
N TRP A 608 -37.68 1.50 -35.92
CA TRP A 608 -38.76 0.70 -35.33
C TRP A 608 -38.23 -0.18 -34.21
N LEU A 609 -38.92 -0.17 -33.07
CA LEU A 609 -38.68 -1.08 -31.96
C LEU A 609 -39.28 -2.46 -32.27
N VAL A 610 -38.56 -3.52 -31.90
CA VAL A 610 -39.05 -4.91 -31.91
C VAL A 610 -39.23 -5.35 -30.46
N ASP A 611 -40.43 -5.77 -30.10
CA ASP A 611 -40.77 -6.24 -28.75
C ASP A 611 -40.75 -7.78 -28.68
N GLU A 612 -39.60 -8.32 -28.26
CA GLU A 612 -39.39 -9.77 -28.09
C GLU A 612 -40.32 -10.40 -27.02
N SER A 613 -40.93 -9.60 -26.14
CA SER A 613 -41.79 -10.13 -25.06
C SER A 613 -43.20 -10.55 -25.53
N SER A 614 -43.60 -10.10 -26.72
CA SER A 614 -44.96 -10.26 -27.26
C SER A 614 -45.25 -11.61 -27.91
N GLY A 615 -44.21 -12.33 -28.35
CA GLY A 615 -44.33 -13.62 -29.06
C GLY A 615 -44.91 -13.58 -30.47
N TRP A 616 -45.35 -12.41 -30.97
CA TRP A 616 -45.95 -12.23 -32.30
C TRP A 616 -45.36 -11.01 -33.01
N TRP A 617 -44.89 -11.20 -34.25
CA TRP A 617 -44.01 -10.27 -34.98
C TRP A 617 -44.68 -9.00 -35.55
N GLU A 618 -45.90 -8.66 -35.13
CA GLU A 618 -46.80 -7.78 -35.90
C GLU A 618 -47.05 -6.37 -35.31
N GLU A 619 -47.10 -6.18 -33.98
CA GLU A 619 -47.27 -4.83 -33.38
C GLU A 619 -45.94 -4.02 -33.34
N LYS A 620 -45.51 -3.54 -34.50
CA LYS A 620 -44.34 -2.65 -34.63
C LYS A 620 -44.70 -1.21 -34.25
N LYS A 621 -44.13 -0.70 -33.14
CA LYS A 621 -44.28 0.70 -32.72
C LYS A 621 -43.07 1.53 -33.18
N PRO A 622 -43.25 2.65 -33.91
CA PRO A 622 -42.15 3.52 -34.30
C PRO A 622 -41.61 4.24 -33.05
N CYS A 623 -40.30 4.44 -32.93
CA CYS A 623 -39.71 4.99 -31.70
C CYS A 623 -39.89 6.51 -31.50
N GLY A 624 -40.70 7.16 -32.34
CA GLY A 624 -40.95 8.61 -32.31
C GLY A 624 -39.86 9.48 -32.93
N LEU A 625 -38.72 8.90 -33.31
CA LEU A 625 -37.58 9.59 -33.93
C LEU A 625 -37.37 9.11 -35.37
N ASN A 626 -37.09 10.05 -36.28
CA ASN A 626 -36.53 9.72 -37.59
C ASN A 626 -34.99 9.64 -37.53
N LEU A 627 -34.39 9.00 -38.54
CA LEU A 627 -32.94 8.72 -38.57
C LEU A 627 -32.11 10.01 -38.50
N LYS A 628 -32.55 11.08 -39.16
CA LYS A 628 -31.88 12.38 -39.17
C LYS A 628 -31.98 13.06 -37.81
N GLU A 629 -33.13 13.02 -37.14
CA GLU A 629 -33.28 13.55 -35.76
C GLU A 629 -32.33 12.84 -34.78
N ALA A 630 -32.19 11.51 -34.90
CA ALA A 630 -31.26 10.73 -34.09
C ALA A 630 -29.78 11.05 -34.39
N PHE A 631 -29.45 11.38 -35.65
CA PHE A 631 -28.11 11.77 -36.08
C PHE A 631 -27.77 13.23 -35.71
N ASP A 632 -28.71 14.15 -35.90
CA ASP A 632 -28.61 15.55 -35.48
C ASP A 632 -28.46 15.63 -33.94
N LEU A 633 -29.18 14.79 -33.18
CA LEU A 633 -29.00 14.64 -31.72
C LEU A 633 -27.60 14.15 -31.31
N LEU A 634 -26.91 13.38 -32.16
CA LEU A 634 -25.52 12.97 -31.94
C LEU A 634 -24.51 14.08 -32.29
N HIS A 635 -24.85 14.96 -33.24
CA HIS A 635 -24.01 16.09 -33.65
C HIS A 635 -24.17 17.33 -32.75
N ASP A 636 -25.38 17.65 -32.30
CA ASP A 636 -25.69 18.89 -31.55
C ASP A 636 -25.58 18.72 -30.01
N VAL A 637 -24.90 17.66 -29.53
CA VAL A 637 -24.51 17.55 -28.11
C VAL A 637 -23.43 18.60 -27.80
N LYS A 638 -23.87 19.80 -27.44
CA LYS A 638 -23.03 20.92 -26.99
C LYS A 638 -22.40 20.66 -25.62
N LEU A 639 -21.52 19.65 -25.54
CA LEU A 639 -20.63 19.35 -24.39
C LEU A 639 -19.91 20.61 -23.87
N LYS A 640 -19.62 21.54 -24.78
CA LYS A 640 -19.02 22.85 -24.53
C LYS A 640 -19.79 23.67 -23.48
N ASP A 641 -21.11 23.68 -23.55
CA ASP A 641 -21.95 24.57 -22.74
C ASP A 641 -22.16 23.98 -21.33
N ILE A 642 -22.30 22.66 -21.23
CA ILE A 642 -22.29 21.91 -19.96
C ILE A 642 -20.93 22.09 -19.24
N MET A 643 -19.83 22.12 -19.99
CA MET A 643 -18.50 22.44 -19.44
C MET A 643 -18.35 23.92 -19.06
N GLN A 644 -19.14 24.84 -19.63
CA GLN A 644 -19.04 26.28 -19.40
C GLN A 644 -19.74 26.71 -18.09
N GLN A 645 -20.76 25.98 -17.63
CA GLN A 645 -21.38 26.18 -16.30
C GLN A 645 -20.42 25.92 -15.12
N TRP A 646 -19.25 25.31 -15.35
CA TRP A 646 -18.22 25.05 -14.32
C TRP A 646 -17.14 26.15 -14.21
N VAL A 647 -17.32 27.31 -14.88
CA VAL A 647 -16.22 28.27 -15.12
C VAL A 647 -16.22 29.50 -14.19
N GLU A 648 -17.35 29.95 -13.66
CA GLU A 648 -17.44 31.25 -12.95
C GLU A 648 -17.48 31.13 -11.41
N PRO A 649 -16.61 31.85 -10.66
CA PRO A 649 -16.56 31.72 -9.19
C PRO A 649 -17.61 32.51 -8.37
N ASN A 650 -18.36 33.45 -8.96
CA ASN A 650 -19.09 34.49 -8.21
C ASN A 650 -20.50 34.83 -8.79
N ALA A 651 -21.32 33.82 -9.11
CA ALA A 651 -22.72 34.06 -9.47
C ALA A 651 -23.58 34.36 -8.21
N PRO A 652 -24.44 35.41 -8.19
CA PRO A 652 -25.34 35.69 -7.07
C PRO A 652 -26.42 34.62 -6.87
N SER A 653 -27.00 34.56 -5.67
CA SER A 653 -28.08 33.65 -5.32
C SER A 653 -29.39 33.98 -6.05
N LEU A 654 -29.67 33.25 -7.14
CA LEU A 654 -30.99 33.20 -7.77
C LEU A 654 -31.91 32.31 -6.93
N GLN A 655 -32.77 32.93 -6.13
CA GLN A 655 -33.94 32.25 -5.57
C GLN A 655 -34.90 31.86 -6.71
N TRP A 656 -35.38 30.63 -6.66
CA TRP A 656 -36.56 30.18 -7.39
C TRP A 656 -37.46 29.43 -6.41
N GLN A 657 -38.78 29.57 -6.61
CA GLN A 657 -39.83 28.92 -5.82
C GLN A 657 -40.16 27.54 -6.40
#